data_AF-A0A0M8MXE9-F1
#
_entry.id   AF-A0A0M8MXE9-F1
#
_cell.length_a   1.000
_cell.length_b   1.000
_cell.length_c   1.000
_cell.angle_alpha   90.00
_cell.angle_beta   90.00
_cell.angle_gamma   90.00
#
_symmetry.space_group_name_H-M   'P 1'
#
loop_
_entity.id
_entity.type
_entity.pdbx_description
1 polymer ?
#
loop_
_entity_poly.entity_id
_entity_poly.type
_entity_poly.pdbx_seq_one_letter_code
_entity_poly.pdbx_strand_id
1 'polypeptide(L)'
;MAEVLAQTPPILESSGPTAKERKYDRQLRLWAASGQEAVESANILLINSGPGTVGVETLKNLVLPGIGRFTIADEAVVDDADLGINFFLDESCLGKSRAQCCAEYLVELNPEVTGEFYPRQSGAFDLQDLLDKSEEVFTMIIYTLPLRPEQTGVIEQYGSRHRIPLIAVHSVGFYSYFRTLLPGTFPIVDTHPDETATTDLRLLAPWSELTEFASGMTSDMEGLDDHEHGHLPMVVILLHYLEKWKYGHEGAYPTSYAEKTAFRTVITQAMRRDNPEGGEENFEEAAAAVMKHVVPSTIPSDLKGVFNYEHPADAPVKSSFWIIANAVRGFYEKHQRLPVSGGLPDMKAQSGVYIRLQNVYKNKARQDIKEVLEMVRDNAGGETIEVAEVEAFCKNARFIKLINTAGPGSISISEVVDKELANDEVAAIAGPEMPMSLIAIYLALNAISHDPTLSAADIVAAIGKTAPALDGKERVTQVAEELARAKGGELHNISAVTGGMVAQEVIKIITKQYVPIDNTHIFCLDCASRNGLASSETASRRITCPLCEAQLVNARDVVVTNLNPTEDFKTSVLGGLSPGIVMECARRALNFWGFQTTQNLFYQQHLQKGLTERYVALGTRLDQTVSEANSEIETLHHKIRSLEISQDNLQRKNEELAQAYKDKSRKLLQAQELYDRVKKKAEMNQMQQAASDAIDMTIQAAPEKFRSSQMRNLAMPAAAIPSVGHTGRFDPIGVNTDLPRLNTHSFAKENVMIHKALQPLGGMHGGSFVWWP
;
A
#
# COMPACT_ATOMS: atom_id res chain seq x y z
N MET A 1 -19.95 75.10 30.41
CA MET A 1 -20.60 73.78 30.32
C MET A 1 -20.95 73.52 28.87
N ALA A 2 -20.00 72.96 28.13
CA ALA A 2 -20.14 72.16 26.91
C ALA A 2 -18.71 71.93 26.38
N GLU A 3 -18.50 70.75 25.78
CA GLU A 3 -17.31 70.30 25.04
C GLU A 3 -16.08 69.87 25.85
N VAL A 4 -15.96 68.55 26.07
CA VAL A 4 -14.86 67.67 25.61
C VAL A 4 -15.29 66.21 25.90
N LEU A 5 -15.93 65.53 24.94
CA LEU A 5 -16.08 64.06 24.93
C LEU A 5 -16.25 63.58 23.49
N ALA A 6 -15.15 63.57 22.73
CA ALA A 6 -15.06 62.83 21.47
C ALA A 6 -13.58 62.47 21.25
N GLN A 7 -13.20 61.25 21.64
CA GLN A 7 -12.13 60.40 21.09
C GLN A 7 -11.73 59.34 22.12
N THR A 8 -12.63 58.38 22.33
CA THR A 8 -12.22 57.03 22.69
C THR A 8 -12.72 56.15 21.54
N PRO A 9 -11.87 55.37 20.86
CA PRO A 9 -12.37 54.39 19.91
C PRO A 9 -13.36 53.48 20.65
N PRO A 10 -14.43 53.02 19.99
CA PRO A 10 -15.35 52.10 20.64
C PRO A 10 -14.54 50.91 21.16
N ILE A 11 -14.75 50.59 22.44
CA ILE A 11 -14.34 49.31 23.00
C ILE A 11 -14.93 48.28 22.02
N LEU A 12 -14.07 47.55 21.31
CA LEU A 12 -14.45 46.31 20.64
C LEU A 12 -15.13 45.48 21.72
N GLU A 13 -16.46 45.50 21.73
CA GLU A 13 -17.22 44.52 22.46
C GLU A 13 -16.62 43.18 22.06
N SER A 14 -16.16 42.46 23.07
CA SER A 14 -15.72 41.08 22.99
C SER A 14 -16.87 40.23 22.44
N SER A 15 -17.06 40.25 21.12
CA SER A 15 -17.70 39.14 20.44
C SER A 15 -16.77 37.97 20.71
N GLY A 16 -17.14 37.11 21.67
CA GLY A 16 -16.48 35.82 21.81
C GLY A 16 -16.41 35.13 20.45
N PRO A 17 -15.51 34.14 20.28
CA PRO A 17 -15.24 33.52 18.99
C PRO A 17 -16.54 33.19 18.26
N THR A 18 -16.59 33.49 16.96
CA THR A 18 -17.71 33.16 16.09
C THR A 18 -18.03 31.67 16.19
N ALA A 19 -19.24 31.25 15.81
CA ALA A 19 -19.59 29.82 15.81
C ALA A 19 -18.60 29.00 14.97
N LYS A 20 -18.08 29.59 13.89
CA LYS A 20 -17.07 29.04 13.01
C LYS A 20 -15.70 28.91 13.69
N GLU A 21 -15.22 29.97 14.35
CA GLU A 21 -13.98 29.92 15.12
C GLU A 21 -14.05 28.94 16.28
N ARG A 22 -15.23 28.76 16.93
CA ARG A 22 -15.41 27.71 17.95
C ARG A 22 -15.36 26.30 17.37
N LYS A 23 -15.96 26.09 16.19
CA LYS A 23 -15.96 24.79 15.49
C LYS A 23 -14.55 24.40 15.06
N TYR A 24 -13.79 25.35 14.51
CA TYR A 24 -12.44 25.13 13.98
C TYR A 24 -11.32 25.51 14.96
N ASP A 25 -11.61 25.80 16.24
CA ASP A 25 -10.59 26.28 17.22
C ASP A 25 -9.35 25.36 17.27
N ARG A 26 -9.56 24.04 17.27
CA ARG A 26 -8.45 23.07 17.34
C ARG A 26 -7.54 23.10 16.13
N GLN A 27 -8.10 23.28 14.93
CA GLN A 27 -7.32 23.31 13.69
C GLN A 27 -6.76 24.71 13.38
N LEU A 28 -7.44 25.77 13.82
CA LEU A 28 -6.91 27.15 13.78
C LEU A 28 -5.63 27.28 14.61
N ARG A 29 -5.44 26.48 15.65
CA ARG A 29 -4.17 26.42 16.39
C ARG A 29 -3.01 25.81 15.60
N LEU A 30 -3.30 25.05 14.54
CA LEU A 30 -2.29 24.37 13.71
C LEU A 30 -1.91 25.20 12.48
N TRP A 31 -2.87 25.84 11.82
CA TRP A 31 -2.63 26.57 10.57
C TRP A 31 -3.14 28.02 10.53
N ALA A 32 -3.59 28.54 11.68
CA ALA A 32 -4.10 29.90 11.85
C ALA A 32 -5.29 30.23 10.92
N ALA A 33 -5.75 31.49 10.99
CA ALA A 33 -6.86 31.96 10.17
C ALA A 33 -6.53 31.96 8.67
N SER A 34 -5.28 32.27 8.29
CA SER A 34 -4.85 32.29 6.89
C SER A 34 -4.85 30.90 6.25
N GLY A 35 -4.44 29.86 6.99
CA GLY A 35 -4.56 28.48 6.53
C GLY A 35 -6.01 28.07 6.37
N GLN A 36 -6.88 28.49 7.29
CA GLN A 36 -8.31 28.22 7.19
C GLN A 36 -8.95 28.88 5.97
N GLU A 37 -8.62 30.14 5.68
CA GLU A 37 -9.09 30.85 4.49
C GLU A 37 -8.64 30.16 3.19
N ALA A 38 -7.41 29.64 3.15
CA ALA A 38 -6.92 28.87 2.01
C ALA A 38 -7.71 27.56 1.80
N VAL A 39 -8.03 26.85 2.89
CA VAL A 39 -8.85 25.62 2.84
C VAL A 39 -10.27 25.95 2.35
N GLU A 40 -10.87 27.03 2.86
CA GLU A 40 -12.24 27.44 2.52
C GLU A 40 -12.40 28.01 1.11
N SER A 41 -11.31 28.47 0.49
CA SER A 41 -11.31 28.96 -0.89
C SER A 41 -10.97 27.89 -1.92
N ALA A 42 -10.54 26.70 -1.47
CA ALA A 42 -10.12 25.63 -2.37
C ALA A 42 -11.30 24.87 -3.01
N ASN A 43 -11.08 24.47 -4.27
CA ASN A 43 -12.00 23.68 -5.09
C ASN A 43 -11.32 22.38 -5.56
N ILE A 44 -11.77 21.23 -5.06
CA ILE A 44 -11.10 19.93 -5.24
C ILE A 44 -11.91 19.02 -6.15
N LEU A 45 -11.28 18.47 -7.19
CA LEU A 45 -11.87 17.39 -7.98
C LEU A 45 -11.33 16.04 -7.49
N LEU A 46 -12.22 15.15 -7.06
CA LEU A 46 -11.92 13.74 -6.87
C LEU A 46 -12.39 12.96 -8.10
N ILE A 47 -11.47 12.30 -8.79
CA ILE A 47 -11.77 11.33 -9.85
C ILE A 47 -11.65 9.95 -9.24
N ASN A 48 -12.78 9.26 -9.11
CA ASN A 48 -12.85 8.00 -8.41
C ASN A 48 -13.00 6.84 -9.39
N SER A 49 -12.33 5.72 -9.11
CA SER A 49 -12.42 4.47 -9.86
C SER A 49 -12.35 3.26 -8.93
N GLY A 50 -12.58 2.07 -9.47
CA GLY A 50 -12.55 0.83 -8.69
C GLY A 50 -13.55 0.88 -7.51
N PRO A 51 -13.20 0.37 -6.33
CA PRO A 51 -14.00 0.52 -5.11
C PRO A 51 -14.07 1.97 -4.60
N GLY A 52 -13.04 2.77 -4.88
CA GLY A 52 -13.04 4.21 -4.67
C GLY A 52 -13.17 4.66 -3.21
N THR A 53 -12.94 3.77 -2.25
CA THR A 53 -13.15 4.03 -0.83
C THR A 53 -12.09 4.99 -0.30
N VAL A 54 -10.84 4.84 -0.74
CA VAL A 54 -9.74 5.74 -0.37
C VAL A 54 -9.98 7.19 -0.80
N GLY A 55 -10.62 7.40 -1.94
CA GLY A 55 -10.99 8.74 -2.42
C GLY A 55 -12.03 9.40 -1.52
N VAL A 56 -13.07 8.66 -1.15
CA VAL A 56 -14.13 9.16 -0.26
C VAL A 56 -13.59 9.40 1.16
N GLU A 57 -12.74 8.52 1.69
CA GLU A 57 -12.05 8.71 2.96
C GLU A 57 -11.12 9.94 2.95
N THR A 58 -10.49 10.23 1.81
CA THR A 58 -9.74 11.48 1.61
C THR A 58 -10.67 12.69 1.71
N LEU A 59 -11.78 12.69 0.98
CA LEU A 59 -12.75 13.80 1.03
C LEU A 59 -13.36 14.01 2.40
N LYS A 60 -13.69 12.95 3.15
CA LYS A 60 -14.14 13.07 4.54
C LYS A 60 -13.20 13.96 5.36
N ASN A 61 -11.90 13.70 5.25
CA ASN A 61 -10.86 14.43 5.98
C ASN A 61 -10.57 15.84 5.42
N LEU A 62 -11.15 16.21 4.27
CA LEU A 62 -11.13 17.57 3.73
C LEU A 62 -12.42 18.35 4.04
N VAL A 63 -13.55 17.66 4.03
CA VAL A 63 -14.87 18.23 4.34
C VAL A 63 -14.98 18.61 5.83
N LEU A 64 -14.48 17.76 6.73
CA LEU A 64 -14.51 18.03 8.18
C LEU A 64 -13.77 19.34 8.55
N PRO A 65 -12.55 19.62 8.03
CA PRO A 65 -11.89 20.92 8.21
C PRO A 65 -12.52 22.10 7.46
N GLY A 66 -13.49 21.87 6.58
CA GLY A 66 -14.21 22.92 5.86
C GLY A 66 -13.58 23.34 4.54
N ILE A 67 -13.16 22.37 3.70
CA ILE A 67 -12.79 22.65 2.31
C ILE A 67 -13.92 23.44 1.61
N GLY A 68 -13.59 24.44 0.78
CA GLY A 68 -14.61 25.28 0.15
C GLY A 68 -15.60 24.50 -0.71
N ARG A 69 -15.06 23.79 -1.70
CA ARG A 69 -15.84 23.04 -2.69
C ARG A 69 -15.15 21.73 -3.06
N PHE A 70 -15.95 20.71 -3.32
CA PHE A 70 -15.46 19.49 -3.95
C PHE A 70 -16.41 18.99 -5.04
N THR A 71 -15.87 18.26 -6.00
CA THR A 71 -16.63 17.53 -7.02
C THR A 71 -16.17 16.08 -7.07
N ILE A 72 -17.09 15.12 -7.02
CA ILE A 72 -16.79 13.69 -7.21
C ILE A 72 -17.14 13.29 -8.65
N ALA A 73 -16.16 12.90 -9.44
CA ALA A 73 -16.34 12.29 -10.76
C ALA A 73 -16.18 10.77 -10.63
N ASP A 74 -17.27 10.03 -10.75
CA ASP A 74 -17.28 8.56 -10.64
C ASP A 74 -18.37 7.97 -11.54
N GLU A 75 -18.01 7.03 -12.41
CA GLU A 75 -18.94 6.36 -13.34
C GLU A 75 -19.66 5.16 -12.73
N ALA A 76 -19.26 4.71 -11.53
CA ALA A 76 -19.82 3.53 -10.90
C ALA A 76 -21.21 3.77 -10.31
N VAL A 77 -21.97 2.69 -10.30
CA VAL A 77 -23.25 2.55 -9.62
C VAL A 77 -23.03 1.67 -8.40
N VAL A 78 -23.66 2.02 -7.28
CA VAL A 78 -23.48 1.33 -6.00
C VAL A 78 -23.95 -0.12 -6.11
N ASP A 79 -23.06 -1.05 -5.76
CA ASP A 79 -23.34 -2.47 -5.62
C ASP A 79 -23.24 -2.97 -4.16
N ASP A 80 -23.51 -4.25 -3.94
CA ASP A 80 -23.46 -4.85 -2.59
C ASP A 80 -22.05 -4.82 -1.98
N ALA A 81 -20.99 -4.86 -2.79
CA ALA A 81 -19.62 -4.86 -2.30
C ALA A 81 -19.25 -3.46 -1.76
N ASP A 82 -19.70 -2.40 -2.44
CA ASP A 82 -19.50 -1.02 -2.01
C ASP A 82 -20.06 -0.76 -0.59
N LEU A 83 -21.22 -1.33 -0.26
CA LEU A 83 -21.84 -1.19 1.06
C LEU A 83 -20.99 -1.77 2.21
N GLY A 84 -20.17 -2.78 1.90
CA GLY A 84 -19.33 -3.45 2.90
C GLY A 84 -18.07 -2.69 3.28
N ILE A 85 -17.64 -1.73 2.45
CA ILE A 85 -16.34 -1.07 2.56
C ILE A 85 -16.42 0.46 2.60
N ASN A 86 -17.52 1.06 2.16
CA ASN A 86 -17.68 2.50 2.13
C ASN A 86 -18.67 2.97 3.20
N PHE A 87 -18.18 3.76 4.15
CA PHE A 87 -18.99 4.28 5.25
C PHE A 87 -20.10 5.25 4.80
N PHE A 88 -19.97 5.85 3.61
CA PHE A 88 -20.88 6.85 3.07
C PHE A 88 -21.91 6.25 2.10
N LEU A 89 -22.16 4.93 2.18
CA LEU A 89 -23.17 4.26 1.38
C LEU A 89 -24.03 3.37 2.28
N ASP A 90 -25.35 3.42 2.06
CA ASP A 90 -26.31 2.52 2.69
C ASP A 90 -27.13 1.78 1.64
N GLU A 91 -27.98 0.83 2.07
CA GLU A 91 -28.82 0.04 1.16
C GLU A 91 -29.71 0.90 0.24
N SER A 92 -30.06 2.13 0.66
CA SER A 92 -30.87 3.02 -0.15
C SER A 92 -30.11 3.56 -1.37
N CYS A 93 -28.78 3.43 -1.37
CA CYS A 93 -27.90 3.84 -2.45
C CYS A 93 -27.77 2.77 -3.54
N LEU A 94 -28.16 1.51 -3.27
CA LEU A 94 -28.05 0.41 -4.24
C LEU A 94 -28.68 0.78 -5.59
N GLY A 95 -27.92 0.57 -6.67
CA GLY A 95 -28.37 0.88 -8.03
C GLY A 95 -28.39 2.38 -8.38
N LYS A 96 -27.94 3.28 -7.49
CA LYS A 96 -27.78 4.72 -7.75
C LYS A 96 -26.32 5.07 -8.04
N SER A 97 -26.09 6.30 -8.53
CA SER A 97 -24.74 6.83 -8.72
C SER A 97 -23.98 6.85 -7.40
N ARG A 98 -22.81 6.21 -7.38
CA ARG A 98 -21.93 6.23 -6.20
C ARG A 98 -21.42 7.64 -5.91
N ALA A 99 -21.10 8.41 -6.96
CA ALA A 99 -20.70 9.82 -6.86
C ALA A 99 -21.76 10.65 -6.12
N GLN A 100 -23.02 10.51 -6.53
CA GLN A 100 -24.14 11.23 -5.95
C GLN A 100 -24.30 10.91 -4.47
N CYS A 101 -24.44 9.63 -4.13
CA CYS A 101 -24.68 9.21 -2.76
C CYS A 101 -23.53 9.63 -1.84
N CYS A 102 -22.27 9.43 -2.24
CA CYS A 102 -21.12 9.86 -1.45
C CYS A 102 -21.10 11.37 -1.24
N ALA A 103 -21.37 12.17 -2.28
CA ALA A 103 -21.38 13.63 -2.18
C ALA A 103 -22.47 14.13 -1.21
N GLU A 104 -23.68 13.54 -1.27
CA GLU A 104 -24.79 13.87 -0.39
C GLU A 104 -24.44 13.61 1.09
N TYR A 105 -23.94 12.42 1.45
CA TYR A 105 -23.55 12.13 2.84
C TYR A 105 -22.31 12.90 3.30
N LEU A 106 -21.36 13.19 2.41
CA LEU A 106 -20.20 14.01 2.78
C LEU A 106 -20.64 15.43 3.18
N VAL A 107 -21.57 16.04 2.45
CA VAL A 107 -22.10 17.37 2.78
C VAL A 107 -22.82 17.40 4.15
N GLU A 108 -23.39 16.28 4.59
CA GLU A 108 -23.97 16.18 5.95
C GLU A 108 -22.93 16.37 7.07
N LEU A 109 -21.67 16.00 6.83
CA LEU A 109 -20.59 16.23 7.81
C LEU A 109 -20.31 17.70 8.02
N ASN A 110 -20.44 18.50 6.97
CA ASN A 110 -20.18 19.93 7.03
C ASN A 110 -21.02 20.72 6.01
N PRO A 111 -22.17 21.27 6.43
CA PRO A 111 -23.08 22.03 5.54
C PRO A 111 -22.50 23.33 4.99
N GLU A 112 -21.33 23.79 5.46
CA GLU A 112 -20.63 24.96 4.91
C GLU A 112 -19.86 24.62 3.62
N VAL A 113 -19.66 23.32 3.34
CA VAL A 113 -18.92 22.84 2.17
C VAL A 113 -19.88 22.62 1.01
N THR A 114 -19.49 23.07 -0.18
CA THR A 114 -20.25 22.81 -1.41
C THR A 114 -19.79 21.50 -2.04
N GLY A 115 -20.66 20.49 -2.03
CA GLY A 115 -20.41 19.19 -2.66
C GLY A 115 -21.14 19.05 -4.00
N GLU A 116 -20.42 18.66 -5.03
CA GLU A 116 -20.97 18.33 -6.35
C GLU A 116 -20.57 16.92 -6.79
N PHE A 117 -21.28 16.39 -7.79
CA PHE A 117 -20.97 15.10 -8.38
C PHE A 117 -21.13 15.12 -9.91
N TYR A 118 -20.42 14.21 -10.56
CA TYR A 118 -20.44 13.99 -12.00
C TYR A 118 -20.42 12.47 -12.29
N PRO A 119 -21.29 11.97 -13.20
CA PRO A 119 -22.25 12.72 -14.03
C PRO A 119 -23.56 13.04 -13.29
N ARG A 120 -24.15 14.22 -13.54
CA ARG A 120 -25.42 14.67 -12.91
C ARG A 120 -26.69 14.09 -13.56
N GLN A 121 -26.58 13.59 -14.79
CA GLN A 121 -27.68 13.00 -15.55
C GLN A 121 -27.24 11.63 -16.06
N SER A 122 -28.16 10.82 -16.59
CA SER A 122 -27.88 9.52 -17.22
C SER A 122 -27.12 9.63 -18.56
N GLY A 123 -26.09 10.48 -18.62
CA GLY A 123 -25.17 10.63 -19.73
C GLY A 123 -23.93 9.74 -19.55
N ALA A 124 -23.17 9.57 -20.63
CA ALA A 124 -21.88 8.89 -20.57
C ALA A 124 -20.89 9.67 -19.71
N PHE A 125 -20.05 8.96 -18.96
CA PHE A 125 -18.94 9.57 -18.24
C PHE A 125 -17.89 10.07 -19.24
N ASP A 126 -17.71 11.39 -19.28
CA ASP A 126 -16.70 12.05 -20.12
C ASP A 126 -15.89 13.04 -19.27
N LEU A 127 -14.70 12.60 -18.88
CA LEU A 127 -13.81 13.39 -18.06
C LEU A 127 -13.28 14.64 -18.78
N GLN A 128 -13.06 14.55 -20.10
CA GLN A 128 -12.59 15.70 -20.88
C GLN A 128 -13.69 16.77 -20.91
N ASP A 129 -14.93 16.36 -21.13
CA ASP A 129 -16.09 17.26 -21.13
C ASP A 129 -16.29 17.95 -19.77
N LEU A 130 -16.12 17.21 -18.66
CA LEU A 130 -16.16 17.78 -17.30
C LEU A 130 -15.11 18.88 -17.14
N LEU A 131 -13.86 18.60 -17.50
CA LEU A 131 -12.75 19.54 -17.32
C LEU A 131 -12.86 20.76 -18.25
N ASP A 132 -13.33 20.58 -19.48
CA ASP A 132 -13.50 21.68 -20.45
C ASP A 132 -14.69 22.60 -20.12
N LYS A 133 -15.76 22.06 -19.52
CA LYS A 133 -16.96 22.83 -19.13
C LYS A 133 -16.91 23.38 -17.72
N SER A 134 -15.90 23.02 -16.92
CA SER A 134 -15.74 23.57 -15.58
C SER A 134 -15.51 25.07 -15.65
N GLU A 135 -16.40 25.87 -15.04
CA GLU A 135 -16.32 27.34 -15.07
C GLU A 135 -15.10 27.87 -14.31
N GLU A 136 -14.74 27.19 -13.23
CA GLU A 136 -13.60 27.50 -12.37
C GLU A 136 -12.51 26.42 -12.51
N VAL A 137 -11.26 26.87 -12.50
CA VAL A 137 -10.12 25.95 -12.45
C VAL A 137 -10.06 25.30 -11.07
N PHE A 138 -9.95 23.97 -11.02
CA PHE A 138 -9.78 23.26 -9.76
C PHE A 138 -8.46 23.67 -9.09
N THR A 139 -8.47 23.83 -7.78
CA THR A 139 -7.26 24.06 -6.99
C THR A 139 -6.32 22.86 -7.05
N MET A 140 -6.87 21.65 -7.09
CA MET A 140 -6.14 20.39 -7.14
C MET A 140 -7.05 19.26 -7.66
N ILE A 141 -6.46 18.27 -8.33
CA ILE A 141 -7.15 17.03 -8.70
C ILE A 141 -6.55 15.87 -7.91
N ILE A 142 -7.42 15.09 -7.26
CA ILE A 142 -7.09 13.82 -6.62
C ILE A 142 -7.70 12.73 -7.48
N TYR A 143 -6.95 11.69 -7.82
CA TYR A 143 -7.48 10.58 -8.62
C TYR A 143 -7.08 9.22 -8.06
N THR A 144 -8.04 8.30 -8.01
CA THR A 144 -7.83 6.94 -7.54
C THR A 144 -7.62 5.99 -8.72
N LEU A 145 -6.62 5.12 -8.61
CA LEU A 145 -6.30 4.08 -9.57
C LEU A 145 -7.04 2.78 -9.18
N PRO A 146 -7.44 1.94 -10.16
CA PRO A 146 -7.01 1.96 -11.56
C PRO A 146 -7.84 2.85 -12.51
N LEU A 147 -7.16 3.59 -13.40
CA LEU A 147 -7.81 4.41 -14.44
C LEU A 147 -7.42 3.96 -15.84
N ARG A 148 -8.25 4.27 -16.84
CA ARG A 148 -7.88 4.07 -18.24
C ARG A 148 -6.72 5.02 -18.61
N PRO A 149 -5.74 4.59 -19.42
CA PRO A 149 -4.61 5.44 -19.83
C PRO A 149 -5.06 6.78 -20.44
N GLU A 150 -6.16 6.80 -21.18
CA GLU A 150 -6.73 8.02 -21.76
C GLU A 150 -7.17 9.01 -20.67
N GLN A 151 -7.78 8.52 -19.58
CA GLN A 151 -8.21 9.35 -18.45
C GLN A 151 -7.01 9.95 -17.72
N THR A 152 -5.97 9.15 -17.45
CA THR A 152 -4.74 9.64 -16.81
C THR A 152 -4.08 10.73 -17.67
N GLY A 153 -4.00 10.54 -18.99
CA GLY A 153 -3.44 11.53 -19.91
C GLY A 153 -4.21 12.86 -19.89
N VAL A 154 -5.55 12.82 -19.84
CA VAL A 154 -6.40 14.01 -19.72
C VAL A 154 -6.15 14.77 -18.41
N ILE A 155 -6.03 14.04 -17.29
CA ILE A 155 -5.75 14.63 -15.96
C ILE A 155 -4.39 15.32 -15.95
N GLU A 156 -3.35 14.64 -16.44
CA GLU A 156 -1.99 15.19 -16.50
C GLU A 156 -1.91 16.40 -17.43
N GLN A 157 -2.59 16.36 -18.58
CA GLN A 157 -2.66 17.48 -19.51
C GLN A 157 -3.34 18.69 -18.86
N TYR A 158 -4.45 18.48 -18.14
CA TYR A 158 -5.14 19.56 -17.42
C TYR A 158 -4.24 20.14 -16.32
N GLY A 159 -3.62 19.28 -15.49
CA GLY A 159 -2.69 19.69 -14.44
C GLY A 159 -1.53 20.53 -14.96
N SER A 160 -0.91 20.10 -16.08
CA SER A 160 0.15 20.85 -16.74
C SER A 160 -0.33 22.17 -17.34
N ARG A 161 -1.49 22.18 -18.01
CA ARG A 161 -2.05 23.37 -18.66
C ARG A 161 -2.40 24.46 -17.65
N HIS A 162 -3.03 24.07 -16.56
CA HIS A 162 -3.52 25.00 -15.53
C HIS A 162 -2.51 25.24 -14.40
N ARG A 163 -1.39 24.50 -14.41
CA ARG A 163 -0.35 24.54 -13.37
C ARG A 163 -0.92 24.28 -11.98
N ILE A 164 -1.70 23.21 -11.86
CA ILE A 164 -2.29 22.79 -10.58
C ILE A 164 -1.66 21.48 -10.10
N PRO A 165 -1.59 21.23 -8.79
CA PRO A 165 -1.12 19.96 -8.26
C PRO A 165 -2.07 18.81 -8.59
N LEU A 166 -1.51 17.61 -8.75
CA LEU A 166 -2.26 16.36 -8.88
C LEU A 166 -1.81 15.38 -7.80
N ILE A 167 -2.73 14.59 -7.27
CA ILE A 167 -2.40 13.48 -6.37
C ILE A 167 -3.00 12.18 -6.91
N ALA A 168 -2.13 11.25 -7.29
CA ALA A 168 -2.50 9.88 -7.64
C ALA A 168 -2.57 9.04 -6.37
N VAL A 169 -3.61 8.22 -6.21
CA VAL A 169 -3.74 7.32 -5.06
C VAL A 169 -4.08 5.92 -5.56
N HIS A 170 -3.43 4.89 -5.04
CA HIS A 170 -3.76 3.50 -5.33
C HIS A 170 -3.81 2.71 -4.03
N SER A 171 -4.95 2.10 -3.72
CA SER A 171 -5.16 1.28 -2.52
C SER A 171 -5.66 -0.09 -2.97
N VAL A 172 -4.93 -1.17 -2.66
CA VAL A 172 -5.30 -2.54 -3.03
C VAL A 172 -4.87 -3.49 -1.93
N GLY A 173 -5.83 -4.22 -1.35
CA GLY A 173 -5.60 -5.15 -0.25
C GLY A 173 -4.92 -4.45 0.93
N PHE A 174 -3.73 -4.92 1.30
CA PHE A 174 -2.94 -4.37 2.42
C PHE A 174 -1.91 -3.31 2.01
N TYR A 175 -1.85 -2.97 0.73
CA TYR A 175 -0.88 -2.02 0.21
C TYR A 175 -1.58 -0.78 -0.33
N SER A 176 -0.93 0.35 -0.17
CA SER A 176 -1.32 1.56 -0.87
C SER A 176 -0.12 2.43 -1.15
N TYR A 177 -0.26 3.31 -2.13
CA TYR A 177 0.65 4.42 -2.31
C TYR A 177 -0.13 5.66 -2.73
N PHE A 178 0.47 6.82 -2.52
CA PHE A 178 0.07 8.01 -3.23
C PHE A 178 1.27 8.76 -3.77
N ARG A 179 1.05 9.50 -4.85
CA ARG A 179 2.08 10.28 -5.53
C ARG A 179 1.58 11.70 -5.74
N THR A 180 2.36 12.66 -5.26
CA THR A 180 2.13 14.09 -5.43
C THR A 180 2.89 14.58 -6.65
N LEU A 181 2.17 15.16 -7.61
CA LEU A 181 2.71 15.77 -8.82
C LEU A 181 2.51 17.28 -8.73
N LEU A 182 3.60 18.01 -8.49
CA LEU A 182 3.56 19.47 -8.39
C LEU A 182 3.89 20.10 -9.77
N PRO A 183 3.23 21.20 -10.16
CA PRO A 183 3.35 21.83 -11.48
C PRO A 183 4.68 22.58 -11.71
N GLY A 184 5.63 22.42 -10.79
CA GLY A 184 6.94 23.06 -10.76
C GLY A 184 7.50 23.11 -9.35
N THR A 185 8.58 23.88 -9.17
CA THR A 185 9.17 24.09 -7.85
C THR A 185 8.18 24.77 -6.92
N PHE A 186 8.04 24.20 -5.73
CA PHE A 186 7.03 24.59 -4.75
C PHE A 186 7.73 25.17 -3.52
N PRO A 187 7.75 26.51 -3.39
CA PRO A 187 8.38 27.17 -2.26
C PRO A 187 7.48 27.17 -1.03
N ILE A 188 8.09 26.95 0.15
CA ILE A 188 7.41 26.92 1.44
C ILE A 188 8.14 27.81 2.41
N VAL A 189 7.43 28.84 2.89
CA VAL A 189 7.94 29.78 3.88
C VAL A 189 7.66 29.25 5.29
N ASP A 190 6.42 28.84 5.56
CA ASP A 190 6.01 28.37 6.88
C ASP A 190 6.07 26.85 6.98
N THR A 191 7.25 26.33 7.32
CA THR A 191 7.46 24.88 7.44
C THR A 191 7.02 24.30 8.78
N HIS A 192 6.53 25.13 9.72
CA HIS A 192 6.25 24.74 11.11
C HIS A 192 7.38 23.93 11.76
N PRO A 193 8.61 24.48 11.84
CA PRO A 193 9.71 23.82 12.53
C PRO A 193 9.41 23.68 14.04
N ASP A 194 10.00 22.68 14.69
CA ASP A 194 9.90 22.51 16.14
C ASP A 194 10.28 23.81 16.87
N GLU A 195 9.52 24.18 17.92
CA GLU A 195 9.73 25.42 18.68
C GLU A 195 11.18 25.58 19.12
N THR A 196 11.81 24.49 19.52
CA THR A 196 13.18 24.49 20.02
C THR A 196 14.23 24.74 18.92
N ALA A 197 13.89 24.51 17.65
CA ALA A 197 14.74 24.80 16.49
C ALA A 197 14.67 26.28 16.08
N THR A 198 13.56 26.97 16.36
CA THR A 198 13.32 28.38 15.98
C THR A 198 14.09 29.41 16.82
N THR A 199 14.71 28.97 17.91
CA THR A 199 15.40 29.84 18.87
C THR A 199 16.72 30.38 18.30
N ASP A 200 16.78 31.69 18.04
CA ASP A 200 17.98 32.42 17.58
C ASP A 200 18.44 33.43 18.64
N LEU A 201 19.31 32.98 19.57
CA LEU A 201 19.79 33.79 20.71
C LEU A 201 20.93 34.76 20.37
N ARG A 202 21.47 34.74 19.14
CA ARG A 202 22.57 35.63 18.68
C ARG A 202 23.78 35.73 19.63
N LEU A 203 24.09 34.69 20.40
CA LEU A 203 25.14 34.72 21.44
C LEU A 203 26.55 35.02 20.90
N LEU A 204 26.86 34.54 19.69
CA LEU A 204 28.17 34.75 19.06
C LEU A 204 28.24 35.99 18.15
N ALA A 205 27.12 36.69 17.98
CA ALA A 205 27.05 37.92 17.19
C ALA A 205 25.95 38.86 17.75
N PRO A 206 26.04 39.24 19.04
CA PRO A 206 25.03 40.11 19.65
C PRO A 206 25.10 41.50 19.01
N TRP A 207 23.94 42.16 18.89
CA TRP A 207 23.90 43.56 18.49
C TRP A 207 24.11 44.48 19.71
N SER A 208 24.33 45.77 19.46
CA SER A 208 24.64 46.78 20.48
C SER A 208 23.65 46.74 21.65
N GLU A 209 22.36 46.82 21.37
CA GLU A 209 21.32 46.91 22.39
C GLU A 209 21.22 45.63 23.24
N LEU A 210 21.48 44.45 22.66
CA LEU A 210 21.53 43.20 23.42
C LEU A 210 22.77 43.14 24.33
N THR A 211 23.90 43.64 23.84
CA THR A 211 25.15 43.70 24.61
C THR A 211 25.04 44.69 25.76
N GLU A 212 24.46 45.87 25.52
CA GLU A 212 24.18 46.89 26.52
C GLU A 212 23.20 46.37 27.59
N PHE A 213 22.14 45.68 27.17
CA PHE A 213 21.20 45.06 28.11
C PHE A 213 21.87 44.03 29.02
N ALA A 214 22.66 43.12 28.44
CA ALA A 214 23.35 42.09 29.22
C ALA A 214 24.42 42.69 30.16
N SER A 215 25.27 43.57 29.64
CA SER A 215 26.33 44.21 30.42
C SER A 215 25.78 45.10 31.54
N GLY A 216 24.66 45.79 31.33
CA GLY A 216 23.99 46.56 32.37
C GLY A 216 23.54 45.68 33.54
N MET A 217 22.97 44.51 33.25
CA MET A 217 22.53 43.54 34.25
C MET A 217 23.67 42.82 34.98
N THR A 218 24.83 42.65 34.34
CA THR A 218 25.97 41.91 34.91
C THR A 218 27.13 42.78 35.36
N SER A 219 26.95 44.11 35.35
CA SER A 219 27.97 45.10 35.74
C SER A 219 28.49 44.90 37.17
N ASP A 220 27.62 44.51 38.11
CA ASP A 220 27.96 44.13 39.49
C ASP A 220 27.35 42.77 39.85
N MET A 221 27.54 41.77 38.97
CA MET A 221 26.93 40.45 39.14
C MET A 221 27.32 39.74 40.45
N GLU A 222 28.50 40.03 40.99
CA GLU A 222 28.96 39.46 42.27
C GLU A 222 28.32 40.15 43.48
N GLY A 223 27.93 41.42 43.36
CA GLY A 223 27.24 42.20 44.41
C GLY A 223 25.72 41.99 44.48
N LEU A 224 25.12 41.33 43.48
CA LEU A 224 23.69 41.01 43.48
C LEU A 224 23.31 40.11 44.65
N ASP A 225 22.13 40.33 45.24
CA ASP A 225 21.55 39.40 46.20
C ASP A 225 21.14 38.08 45.52
N ASP A 226 20.89 37.03 46.32
CA ASP A 226 20.59 35.70 45.78
C ASP A 226 19.29 35.68 44.96
N HIS A 227 18.33 36.56 45.27
CA HIS A 227 17.09 36.66 44.51
C HIS A 227 17.37 37.27 43.13
N GLU A 228 18.08 38.39 43.05
CA GLU A 228 18.40 39.04 41.78
C GLU A 228 19.33 38.19 40.91
N HIS A 229 20.32 37.53 41.51
CA HIS A 229 21.25 36.64 40.81
C HIS A 229 20.54 35.39 40.25
N GLY A 230 19.66 34.76 41.04
CA GLY A 230 18.85 33.61 40.63
C GLY A 230 17.77 33.93 39.59
N HIS A 231 17.52 35.21 39.29
CA HIS A 231 16.56 35.67 38.27
C HIS A 231 17.21 36.34 37.05
N LEU A 232 18.54 36.24 36.91
CA LEU A 232 19.23 36.64 35.68
C LEU A 232 18.80 35.72 34.52
N PRO A 233 18.33 36.28 33.39
CA PRO A 233 17.97 35.46 32.24
C PRO A 233 19.16 34.66 31.72
N MET A 234 18.92 33.42 31.31
CA MET A 234 19.94 32.53 30.75
C MET A 234 20.76 33.17 29.60
N VAL A 235 20.13 33.97 28.73
CA VAL A 235 20.82 34.72 27.66
C VAL A 235 21.85 35.71 28.22
N VAL A 236 21.51 36.40 29.31
CA VAL A 236 22.38 37.40 29.97
C VAL A 236 23.58 36.70 30.61
N ILE A 237 23.34 35.58 31.30
CA ILE A 237 24.39 34.73 31.88
C ILE A 237 25.37 34.28 30.78
N LEU A 238 24.84 33.74 29.68
CA LEU A 238 25.66 33.24 28.58
C LEU A 238 26.50 34.35 27.95
N LEU A 239 25.92 35.52 27.66
CA LEU A 239 26.67 36.64 27.07
C LEU A 239 27.79 37.14 27.99
N HIS A 240 27.54 37.25 29.29
CA HIS A 240 28.54 37.66 30.27
C HIS A 240 29.72 36.68 30.34
N TYR A 241 29.44 35.38 30.45
CA TYR A 241 30.49 34.37 30.52
C TYR A 241 31.19 34.15 29.18
N LEU A 242 30.52 34.35 28.03
CA LEU A 242 31.18 34.33 26.72
C LEU A 242 32.19 35.48 26.59
N GLU A 243 31.88 36.67 27.12
CA GLU A 243 32.84 37.78 27.12
C GLU A 243 34.03 37.51 28.05
N LYS A 244 33.78 36.93 29.24
CA LYS A 244 34.86 36.44 30.12
C LYS A 244 35.72 35.37 29.45
N TRP A 245 35.10 34.43 28.73
CA TRP A 245 35.80 33.38 28.01
C TRP A 245 36.76 33.96 26.96
N LYS A 246 36.28 34.95 26.18
CA LYS A 246 37.08 35.62 25.15
C LYS A 246 38.36 36.24 25.68
N TYR A 247 38.34 36.81 26.88
CA TYR A 247 39.54 37.40 27.52
C TYR A 247 40.67 36.38 27.72
N GLY A 248 40.32 35.12 28.02
CA GLY A 248 41.28 34.03 28.20
C GLY A 248 41.67 33.26 26.94
N HIS A 249 41.03 33.54 25.79
CA HIS A 249 41.12 32.74 24.57
C HIS A 249 41.30 33.59 23.30
N GLU A 250 42.10 34.66 23.39
CA GLU A 250 42.45 35.53 22.24
C GLU A 250 41.22 36.09 21.48
N GLY A 251 40.11 36.32 22.18
CA GLY A 251 38.88 36.81 21.58
C GLY A 251 38.02 35.75 20.88
N ALA A 252 38.41 34.47 20.91
CA ALA A 252 37.66 33.37 20.31
C ALA A 252 36.50 32.87 21.18
N TYR A 253 35.46 32.36 20.53
CA TYR A 253 34.31 31.71 21.18
C TYR A 253 34.52 30.20 21.32
N PRO A 254 33.89 29.54 22.32
CA PRO A 254 33.96 28.09 22.48
C PRO A 254 33.09 27.39 21.44
N THR A 255 33.71 26.87 20.37
CA THR A 255 32.99 26.32 19.21
C THR A 255 33.12 24.81 19.07
N SER A 256 34.25 24.24 19.48
CA SER A 256 34.45 22.79 19.49
C SER A 256 33.70 22.12 20.64
N TYR A 257 33.42 20.82 20.51
CA TYR A 257 32.77 20.05 21.57
C TYR A 257 33.54 20.10 22.90
N ALA A 258 34.87 20.04 22.85
CA ALA A 258 35.73 20.12 24.02
C ALA A 258 35.64 21.50 24.69
N GLU A 259 35.74 22.58 23.92
CA GLU A 259 35.61 23.96 24.43
C GLU A 259 34.22 24.22 25.01
N LYS A 260 33.15 23.76 24.34
CA LYS A 260 31.78 23.88 24.85
C LYS A 260 31.59 23.15 26.16
N THR A 261 32.20 21.97 26.31
CA THR A 261 32.17 21.21 27.56
C THR A 261 32.88 21.99 28.67
N ALA A 262 34.07 22.54 28.38
CA ALA A 262 34.80 23.38 29.33
C ALA A 262 34.03 24.67 29.69
N PHE A 263 33.44 25.34 28.71
CA PHE A 263 32.62 26.54 28.90
C PHE A 263 31.37 26.25 29.74
N ARG A 264 30.71 25.11 29.50
CA ARG A 264 29.61 24.64 30.35
C ARG A 264 30.06 24.46 31.80
N THR A 265 31.23 23.89 32.03
CA THR A 265 31.81 23.75 33.37
C THR A 265 32.04 25.11 34.04
N VAL A 266 32.51 26.13 33.31
CA VAL A 266 32.68 27.49 33.83
C VAL A 266 31.35 28.04 34.37
N ILE A 267 30.26 27.89 33.61
CA ILE A 267 28.92 28.34 34.04
C ILE A 267 28.45 27.55 35.26
N THR A 268 28.62 26.22 35.27
CA THR A 268 28.21 25.39 36.41
C THR A 268 29.00 25.69 37.69
N GLN A 269 30.26 26.11 37.57
CA GLN A 269 31.09 26.51 38.71
C GLN A 269 30.74 27.91 39.23
N ALA A 270 30.19 28.76 38.38
CA ALA A 270 29.73 30.10 38.75
C ALA A 270 28.39 30.11 39.50
N MET A 271 27.62 29.02 39.44
CA MET A 271 26.34 28.89 40.13
C MET A 271 26.49 28.94 41.65
N ARG A 272 25.72 29.80 42.32
CA ARG A 272 25.68 29.86 43.78
C ARG A 272 24.98 28.60 44.32
N ARG A 273 25.57 27.98 45.34
CA ARG A 273 25.01 26.79 46.01
C ARG A 273 24.70 27.01 47.48
N ASP A 274 25.22 28.10 48.04
CA ASP A 274 25.02 28.51 49.43
C ASP A 274 23.89 29.54 49.49
N ASN A 275 22.73 29.18 48.94
CA ASN A 275 21.51 30.00 48.95
C ASN A 275 20.35 29.17 49.55
N PRO A 276 19.23 29.81 49.94
CA PRO A 276 18.10 29.11 50.57
C PRO A 276 17.45 28.01 49.71
N GLU A 277 17.66 28.05 48.39
CA GLU A 277 17.06 27.14 47.41
C GLU A 277 17.98 25.96 47.04
N GLY A 278 19.24 25.96 47.49
CA GLY A 278 20.22 24.88 47.27
C GLY A 278 20.84 24.83 45.87
N GLY A 279 20.63 25.87 45.04
CA GLY A 279 21.08 25.96 43.65
C GLY A 279 20.39 27.11 42.91
N GLU A 280 20.67 27.28 41.61
CA GLU A 280 20.06 28.33 40.79
C GLU A 280 19.63 27.78 39.43
N GLU A 281 18.31 27.65 39.24
CA GLU A 281 17.73 27.03 38.03
C GLU A 281 18.13 27.76 36.75
N ASN A 282 18.26 29.09 36.77
CA ASN A 282 18.68 29.89 35.63
C ASN A 282 20.12 29.57 35.14
N PHE A 283 21.04 29.24 36.07
CA PHE A 283 22.39 28.78 35.72
C PHE A 283 22.38 27.35 35.20
N GLU A 284 21.51 26.49 35.71
CA GLU A 284 21.30 25.14 35.17
C GLU A 284 20.76 25.21 33.73
N GLU A 285 19.77 26.09 33.46
CA GLU A 285 19.27 26.38 32.12
C GLU A 285 20.38 26.88 31.20
N ALA A 286 21.21 27.83 31.67
CA ALA A 286 22.33 28.35 30.89
C ALA A 286 23.35 27.26 30.54
N ALA A 287 23.72 26.42 31.51
CA ALA A 287 24.64 25.31 31.30
C ALA A 287 24.06 24.27 30.31
N ALA A 288 22.75 23.98 30.38
CA ALA A 288 22.07 23.07 29.46
C ALA A 288 22.00 23.65 28.03
N ALA A 289 21.83 24.97 27.90
CA ALA A 289 21.72 25.67 26.62
C ALA A 289 23.04 25.73 25.82
N VAL A 290 24.21 25.60 26.46
CA VAL A 290 25.53 25.77 25.83
C VAL A 290 25.69 24.95 24.55
N MET A 291 25.45 23.63 24.63
CA MET A 291 25.71 22.73 23.51
C MET A 291 24.88 23.09 22.28
N LYS A 292 23.63 23.50 22.52
CA LYS A 292 22.62 23.77 21.49
C LYS A 292 22.72 25.17 20.90
N HIS A 293 22.95 26.20 21.72
CA HIS A 293 22.80 27.59 21.30
C HIS A 293 24.12 28.34 21.11
N VAL A 294 25.24 27.86 21.67
CA VAL A 294 26.56 28.44 21.42
C VAL A 294 27.10 27.86 20.12
N VAL A 295 26.53 28.29 19.00
CA VAL A 295 26.87 27.82 17.65
C VAL A 295 27.02 29.01 16.71
N PRO A 296 28.01 28.97 15.79
CA PRO A 296 28.11 29.98 14.73
C PRO A 296 26.84 30.04 13.89
N SER A 297 26.45 31.25 13.49
CA SER A 297 25.36 31.42 12.54
C SER A 297 25.83 31.04 11.14
N THR A 298 25.14 30.10 10.51
CA THR A 298 25.40 29.66 9.14
C THR A 298 24.09 29.55 8.37
N ILE A 299 24.10 29.84 7.07
CA ILE A 299 22.94 29.58 6.21
C ILE A 299 22.73 28.06 6.10
N PRO A 300 21.51 27.55 6.39
CA PRO A 300 21.15 26.15 6.16
C PRO A 300 21.26 25.74 4.69
N SER A 301 21.46 24.46 4.41
CA SER A 301 21.56 23.92 3.04
C SER A 301 20.35 24.29 2.18
N ASP A 302 19.15 24.19 2.75
CA ASP A 302 17.91 24.39 2.02
C ASP A 302 17.75 25.85 1.59
N LEU A 303 18.06 26.79 2.48
CA LEU A 303 18.06 28.22 2.17
C LEU A 303 19.17 28.60 1.17
N LYS A 304 20.34 27.94 1.23
CA LYS A 304 21.36 28.10 0.16
C LYS A 304 20.81 27.64 -1.19
N GLY A 305 20.06 26.54 -1.22
CA GLY A 305 19.35 26.07 -2.40
C GLY A 305 18.39 27.12 -2.96
N VAL A 306 17.66 27.82 -2.10
CA VAL A 306 16.80 28.96 -2.49
C VAL A 306 17.61 30.09 -3.11
N PHE A 307 18.70 30.53 -2.46
CA PHE A 307 19.51 31.66 -2.93
C PHE A 307 20.23 31.41 -4.25
N ASN A 308 20.56 30.14 -4.52
CA ASN A 308 21.26 29.70 -5.71
C ASN A 308 20.33 29.16 -6.80
N TYR A 309 19.01 29.19 -6.58
CA TYR A 309 18.06 28.63 -7.53
C TYR A 309 18.05 29.45 -8.83
N GLU A 310 18.35 28.78 -9.94
CA GLU A 310 18.29 29.38 -11.28
C GLU A 310 16.91 29.14 -11.89
N HIS A 311 16.24 30.23 -12.24
CA HIS A 311 14.93 30.16 -12.87
C HIS A 311 15.02 29.59 -14.30
N PRO A 312 14.17 28.62 -14.66
CA PRO A 312 13.95 28.28 -16.06
C PRO A 312 13.56 29.53 -16.88
N ALA A 313 13.97 29.60 -18.14
CA ALA A 313 13.77 30.77 -19.01
C ALA A 313 12.29 31.22 -19.12
N ASP A 314 11.34 30.29 -18.95
CA ASP A 314 9.90 30.52 -19.04
C ASP A 314 9.18 30.66 -17.67
N ALA A 315 9.93 30.63 -16.56
CA ALA A 315 9.36 30.74 -15.23
C ALA A 315 8.92 32.17 -14.93
N PRO A 316 7.78 32.38 -14.24
CA PRO A 316 7.38 33.71 -13.80
C PRO A 316 8.35 34.20 -12.71
N VAL A 317 9.38 34.94 -13.11
CA VAL A 317 10.40 35.57 -12.23
C VAL A 317 9.77 36.57 -11.24
N LYS A 318 8.47 36.88 -11.38
CA LYS A 318 7.72 37.90 -10.63
C LYS A 318 6.84 37.36 -9.49
N SER A 319 7.21 36.26 -8.83
CA SER A 319 6.51 35.83 -7.61
C SER A 319 7.01 36.61 -6.39
N SER A 320 6.11 36.97 -5.48
CA SER A 320 6.46 37.64 -4.22
C SER A 320 7.53 36.86 -3.44
N PHE A 321 7.45 35.52 -3.42
CA PHE A 321 8.43 34.66 -2.78
C PHE A 321 9.87 34.95 -3.25
N TRP A 322 10.11 35.00 -4.56
CA TRP A 322 11.46 35.19 -5.12
C TRP A 322 11.98 36.62 -4.93
N ILE A 323 11.08 37.61 -4.98
CA ILE A 323 11.43 39.00 -4.69
C ILE A 323 11.89 39.12 -3.22
N ILE A 324 11.16 38.54 -2.28
CA ILE A 324 11.53 38.55 -0.86
C ILE A 324 12.80 37.72 -0.63
N ALA A 325 12.94 36.55 -1.26
CA ALA A 325 14.14 35.73 -1.17
C ALA A 325 15.40 36.48 -1.62
N ASN A 326 15.32 37.24 -2.73
CA ASN A 326 16.40 38.08 -3.22
C ASN A 326 16.74 39.23 -2.24
N ALA A 327 15.72 39.86 -1.65
CA ALA A 327 15.94 40.89 -0.63
C ALA A 327 16.61 40.33 0.62
N VAL A 328 16.20 39.14 1.10
CA VAL A 328 16.83 38.46 2.24
C VAL A 328 18.25 38.00 1.91
N ARG A 329 18.51 37.58 0.66
CA ARG A 329 19.87 37.30 0.18
C ARG A 329 20.74 38.56 0.25
N GLY A 330 20.25 39.70 -0.25
CA GLY A 330 20.95 40.98 -0.16
C GLY A 330 21.20 41.44 1.28
N PHE A 331 20.21 41.25 2.17
CA PHE A 331 20.37 41.47 3.61
C PHE A 331 21.48 40.59 4.19
N TYR A 332 21.50 39.30 3.84
CA TYR A 332 22.55 38.38 4.29
C TYR A 332 23.92 38.76 3.74
N GLU A 333 24.05 39.13 2.47
CA GLU A 333 25.32 39.57 1.88
C GLU A 333 25.87 40.81 2.61
N LYS A 334 24.99 41.74 2.98
CA LYS A 334 25.36 42.97 3.71
C LYS A 334 25.74 42.71 5.17
N HIS A 335 25.00 41.87 5.88
CA HIS A 335 25.13 41.70 7.34
C HIS A 335 25.81 40.41 7.78
N GLN A 336 26.05 39.48 6.85
CA GLN A 336 26.55 38.12 7.08
C GLN A 336 25.71 37.31 8.09
N ARG A 337 24.42 37.64 8.18
CA ARG A 337 23.44 37.02 9.08
C ARG A 337 22.02 37.20 8.54
N LEU A 338 21.13 36.29 8.88
CA LEU A 338 19.71 36.40 8.54
C LEU A 338 19.00 37.45 9.42
N PRO A 339 17.83 37.95 9.03
CA PRO A 339 16.94 38.70 9.92
C PRO A 339 16.65 37.92 11.21
N VAL A 340 16.60 38.61 12.35
CA VAL A 340 16.24 37.99 13.64
C VAL A 340 14.74 37.66 13.66
N SER A 341 14.37 36.45 14.07
CA SER A 341 12.97 36.01 14.13
C SER A 341 12.13 36.74 15.20
N GLY A 342 12.80 37.29 16.22
CA GLY A 342 12.20 38.05 17.32
C GLY A 342 11.59 37.20 18.44
N GLY A 343 11.60 35.88 18.30
CA GLY A 343 11.16 34.94 19.32
C GLY A 343 12.23 34.66 20.38
N LEU A 344 11.81 34.45 21.61
CA LEU A 344 12.64 33.93 22.70
C LEU A 344 11.92 32.74 23.36
N PRO A 345 12.66 31.70 23.77
CA PRO A 345 12.10 30.63 24.58
C PRO A 345 11.76 31.15 25.98
N ASP A 346 10.84 30.46 26.66
CA ASP A 346 10.62 30.67 28.08
C ASP A 346 11.92 30.36 28.86
N MET A 347 12.17 31.12 29.93
CA MET A 347 13.37 30.97 30.75
C MET A 347 13.16 31.55 32.15
N LYS A 348 13.94 31.07 33.11
CA LYS A 348 13.91 31.56 34.50
C LYS A 348 14.42 32.98 34.58
N ALA A 349 13.49 33.91 34.83
CA ALA A 349 13.77 35.32 35.06
C ALA A 349 12.54 35.99 35.71
N GLN A 350 12.75 37.17 36.32
CA GLN A 350 11.61 38.02 36.73
C GLN A 350 10.79 38.44 35.50
N SER A 351 9.46 38.45 35.61
CA SER A 351 8.56 38.77 34.48
C SER A 351 8.90 40.11 33.82
N GLY A 352 9.24 41.13 34.61
CA GLY A 352 9.65 42.45 34.09
C GLY A 352 10.96 42.39 33.30
N VAL A 353 11.94 41.63 33.77
CA VAL A 353 13.24 41.44 33.10
C VAL A 353 13.05 40.68 31.79
N TYR A 354 12.30 39.58 31.82
CA TYR A 354 11.99 38.78 30.65
C TYR A 354 11.27 39.61 29.57
N ILE A 355 10.26 40.40 29.94
CA ILE A 355 9.54 41.29 29.00
C ILE A 355 10.49 42.32 28.38
N ARG A 356 11.40 42.91 29.16
CA ARG A 356 12.41 43.84 28.61
C ARG A 356 13.30 43.14 27.60
N LEU A 357 13.87 41.97 27.93
CA LEU A 357 14.70 41.19 27.03
C LEU A 357 13.94 40.80 25.75
N GLN A 358 12.70 40.34 25.89
CA GLN A 358 11.82 40.02 24.75
C GLN A 358 11.59 41.25 23.85
N ASN A 359 11.44 42.44 24.42
CA ASN A 359 11.32 43.67 23.65
C ASN A 359 12.62 44.03 22.90
N VAL A 360 13.80 43.74 23.44
CA VAL A 360 15.07 43.93 22.71
C VAL A 360 15.07 43.10 21.42
N TYR A 361 14.68 41.82 21.49
CA TYR A 361 14.58 40.93 20.32
C TYR A 361 13.48 41.35 19.35
N LYS A 362 12.27 41.66 19.85
CA LYS A 362 11.15 42.13 19.01
C LYS A 362 11.48 43.43 18.27
N ASN A 363 12.16 44.36 18.93
CA ASN A 363 12.58 45.61 18.30
C ASN A 363 13.63 45.36 17.22
N LYS A 364 14.61 44.48 17.47
CA LYS A 364 15.60 44.13 16.47
C LYS A 364 14.97 43.43 15.25
N ALA A 365 14.05 42.50 15.47
CA ALA A 365 13.30 41.86 14.40
C ALA A 365 12.52 42.88 13.54
N ARG A 366 11.83 43.85 14.16
CA ARG A 366 11.15 44.94 13.42
C ARG A 366 12.10 45.79 12.60
N GLN A 367 13.30 46.09 13.11
CA GLN A 367 14.33 46.82 12.36
C GLN A 367 14.81 46.01 11.14
N ASP A 368 15.11 44.72 11.33
CA ASP A 368 15.55 43.84 10.24
C ASP A 368 14.46 43.69 9.18
N ILE A 369 13.21 43.47 9.60
CA ILE A 369 12.04 43.38 8.71
C ILE A 369 11.87 44.67 7.91
N LYS A 370 12.02 45.84 8.55
CA LYS A 370 11.91 47.13 7.87
C LYS A 370 12.98 47.29 6.79
N GLU A 371 14.23 46.93 7.10
CA GLU A 371 15.33 46.98 6.11
C GLU A 371 15.09 46.00 4.95
N VAL A 372 14.64 44.77 5.24
CA VAL A 372 14.27 43.82 4.19
C VAL A 372 13.11 44.34 3.36
N LEU A 373 12.09 44.94 3.97
CA LEU A 373 10.96 45.54 3.27
C LEU A 373 11.42 46.66 2.32
N GLU A 374 12.33 47.54 2.76
CA GLU A 374 12.93 48.56 1.90
C GLU A 374 13.64 47.92 0.70
N MET A 375 14.45 46.88 0.92
CA MET A 375 15.08 46.11 -0.17
C MET A 375 14.06 45.41 -1.09
N VAL A 376 12.93 44.95 -0.56
CA VAL A 376 11.83 44.40 -1.36
C VAL A 376 11.22 45.48 -2.24
N ARG A 377 10.95 46.68 -1.70
CA ARG A 377 10.37 47.80 -2.45
C ARG A 377 11.30 48.33 -3.54
N ASP A 378 12.61 48.19 -3.39
CA ASP A 378 13.59 48.57 -4.41
C ASP A 378 13.62 47.60 -5.62
N ASN A 379 13.04 46.41 -5.50
CA ASN A 379 12.95 45.44 -6.58
C ASN A 379 11.68 45.62 -7.42
N ALA A 380 11.79 45.41 -8.74
CA ALA A 380 10.65 45.52 -9.65
C ALA A 380 9.53 44.53 -9.31
N GLY A 381 8.30 45.03 -9.07
CA GLY A 381 7.15 44.21 -8.65
C GLY A 381 7.08 44.00 -7.14
N GLY A 382 8.03 44.57 -6.40
CA GLY A 382 8.04 44.56 -4.95
C GLY A 382 7.04 45.52 -4.33
N GLU A 383 6.47 46.49 -5.05
CA GLU A 383 5.60 47.54 -4.49
C GLU A 383 4.26 47.02 -3.96
N THR A 384 3.76 45.92 -4.52
CA THR A 384 2.45 45.32 -4.19
C THR A 384 2.52 44.22 -3.13
N ILE A 385 3.72 43.87 -2.64
CA ILE A 385 3.90 42.79 -1.68
C ILE A 385 3.39 43.23 -0.29
N GLU A 386 2.56 42.44 0.36
CA GLU A 386 2.04 42.78 1.68
C GLU A 386 3.13 42.74 2.75
N VAL A 387 3.06 43.65 3.73
CA VAL A 387 4.04 43.71 4.82
C VAL A 387 4.04 42.40 5.61
N ALA A 388 2.87 41.80 5.81
CA ALA A 388 2.70 40.53 6.50
C ALA A 388 3.44 39.36 5.81
N GLU A 389 3.54 39.35 4.48
CA GLU A 389 4.35 38.33 3.77
C GLU A 389 5.84 38.48 4.09
N VAL A 390 6.35 39.71 4.11
CA VAL A 390 7.77 39.99 4.44
C VAL A 390 8.06 39.64 5.90
N GLU A 391 7.15 39.95 6.82
CA GLU A 391 7.25 39.58 8.23
C GLU A 391 7.32 38.05 8.41
N ALA A 392 6.40 37.32 7.77
CA ALA A 392 6.37 35.86 7.82
C ALA A 392 7.66 35.24 7.22
N PHE A 393 8.14 35.79 6.10
CA PHE A 393 9.37 35.34 5.47
C PHE A 393 10.60 35.59 6.36
N CYS A 394 10.74 36.79 6.93
CA CYS A 394 11.85 37.11 7.82
C CYS A 394 11.84 36.23 9.07
N LYS A 395 10.66 36.01 9.67
CA LYS A 395 10.50 35.14 10.84
C LYS A 395 10.94 33.71 10.57
N ASN A 396 10.62 33.20 9.38
CA ASN A 396 10.88 31.82 8.98
C ASN A 396 12.11 31.65 8.08
N ALA A 397 12.90 32.70 7.83
CA ALA A 397 13.94 32.72 6.79
C ALA A 397 14.86 31.51 6.84
N ARG A 398 15.25 31.07 8.04
CA ARG A 398 16.14 29.93 8.27
C ARG A 398 15.54 28.59 7.82
N PHE A 399 14.22 28.43 7.82
CA PHE A 399 13.54 27.16 7.63
C PHE A 399 12.88 27.01 6.25
N ILE A 400 13.02 28.02 5.39
CA ILE A 400 12.43 28.03 4.06
C ILE A 400 12.95 26.85 3.25
N LYS A 401 12.04 26.19 2.54
CA LYS A 401 12.33 25.03 1.68
C LYS A 401 11.79 25.21 0.29
N LEU A 402 12.46 24.57 -0.67
CA LEU A 402 11.96 24.33 -2.01
C LEU A 402 11.70 22.84 -2.17
N ILE A 403 10.49 22.49 -2.58
CA ILE A 403 10.12 21.11 -2.96
C ILE A 403 10.05 21.04 -4.48
N ASN A 404 10.27 19.85 -5.05
CA ASN A 404 10.19 19.62 -6.49
C ASN A 404 11.15 20.57 -7.26
N THR A 405 12.39 20.67 -6.76
CA THR A 405 13.45 21.37 -7.48
C THR A 405 13.84 20.49 -8.66
N ALA A 406 13.52 20.93 -9.88
CA ALA A 406 13.93 20.23 -11.08
C ALA A 406 15.46 20.32 -11.21
N GLY A 407 16.17 19.31 -10.70
CA GLY A 407 17.59 19.14 -11.00
C GLY A 407 17.79 18.66 -12.45
N PRO A 408 18.94 18.94 -13.07
CA PRO A 408 19.33 18.30 -14.32
C PRO A 408 19.51 16.79 -14.06
N GLY A 409 18.45 16.02 -14.34
CA GLY A 409 18.40 14.57 -14.15
C GLY A 409 17.20 14.18 -13.30
N SER A 410 16.06 13.92 -13.94
CA SER A 410 15.03 13.09 -13.32
C SER A 410 15.69 11.76 -12.95
N ILE A 411 15.80 11.45 -11.66
CA ILE A 411 16.35 10.16 -11.22
C ILE A 411 15.53 9.08 -11.91
N SER A 412 16.19 8.25 -12.70
CA SER A 412 15.51 7.18 -13.42
C SER A 412 15.01 6.14 -12.44
N ILE A 413 13.93 5.42 -12.79
CA ILE A 413 13.44 4.32 -11.94
C ILE A 413 14.53 3.26 -11.70
N SER A 414 15.46 3.07 -12.65
CA SER A 414 16.62 2.18 -12.50
C SER A 414 17.54 2.65 -11.39
N GLU A 415 17.90 3.93 -11.34
CA GLU A 415 18.77 4.49 -10.29
C GLU A 415 18.11 4.41 -8.91
N VAL A 416 16.79 4.61 -8.83
CA VAL A 416 16.03 4.41 -7.59
C VAL A 416 16.11 2.95 -7.16
N VAL A 417 15.87 2.01 -8.08
CA VAL A 417 15.94 0.57 -7.80
C VAL A 417 17.32 0.16 -7.33
N ASP A 418 18.39 0.64 -7.97
CA ASP A 418 19.77 0.33 -7.59
C ASP A 418 20.09 0.83 -6.17
N LYS A 419 19.66 2.06 -5.84
CA LYS A 419 19.83 2.62 -4.49
C LYS A 419 19.05 1.84 -3.45
N GLU A 420 17.82 1.47 -3.76
CA GLU A 420 16.94 0.71 -2.86
C GLU A 420 17.47 -0.71 -2.62
N LEU A 421 18.01 -1.37 -3.64
CA LEU A 421 18.67 -2.66 -3.50
C LEU A 421 19.94 -2.57 -2.66
N ALA A 422 20.74 -1.51 -2.81
CA ALA A 422 21.89 -1.28 -1.94
C ALA A 422 21.47 -1.09 -0.47
N ASN A 423 20.33 -0.41 -0.22
CA ASN A 423 19.76 -0.28 1.12
C ASN A 423 19.34 -1.64 1.69
N ASP A 424 18.76 -2.53 0.87
CA ASP A 424 18.40 -3.89 1.27
C ASP A 424 19.63 -4.72 1.68
N GLU A 425 20.74 -4.59 0.96
CA GLU A 425 22.00 -5.25 1.32
C GLU A 425 22.51 -4.77 2.69
N VAL A 426 22.44 -3.46 2.95
CA VAL A 426 22.79 -2.87 4.25
C VAL A 426 21.83 -3.36 5.34
N ALA A 427 20.52 -3.40 5.08
CA ALA A 427 19.51 -3.86 6.01
C ALA A 427 19.72 -5.34 6.39
N ALA A 428 20.07 -6.19 5.42
CA ALA A 428 20.38 -7.60 5.66
C ALA A 428 21.57 -7.80 6.62
N ILE A 429 22.53 -6.87 6.62
CA ILE A 429 23.69 -6.89 7.53
C ILE A 429 23.35 -6.29 8.90
N ALA A 430 22.60 -5.19 8.93
CA ALA A 430 22.25 -4.45 10.14
C ALA A 430 21.21 -5.15 11.03
N GLY A 431 20.51 -6.15 10.49
CA GLY A 431 19.56 -6.98 11.22
C GLY A 431 18.09 -6.54 11.05
N PRO A 432 17.15 -7.23 11.72
CA PRO A 432 15.71 -7.12 11.47
C PRO A 432 15.09 -5.75 11.81
N GLU A 433 15.86 -4.86 12.45
CA GLU A 433 15.41 -3.51 12.80
C GLU A 433 15.53 -2.51 11.63
N MET A 434 16.29 -2.84 10.58
CA MET A 434 16.35 -1.99 9.37
C MET A 434 15.19 -2.32 8.41
N PRO A 435 14.49 -1.30 7.88
CA PRO A 435 13.42 -1.52 6.92
C PRO A 435 13.97 -2.04 5.60
N MET A 436 13.27 -2.99 5.00
CA MET A 436 13.52 -3.40 3.61
C MET A 436 12.83 -2.42 2.65
N SER A 437 13.33 -2.36 1.43
CA SER A 437 12.80 -1.53 0.37
C SER A 437 11.33 -1.84 0.07
N LEU A 438 10.59 -0.77 -0.18
CA LEU A 438 9.20 -0.83 -0.62
C LEU A 438 9.06 -0.74 -2.14
N ILE A 439 10.16 -0.72 -2.88
CA ILE A 439 10.15 -0.53 -4.34
C ILE A 439 9.35 -1.61 -5.08
N ALA A 440 9.40 -2.86 -4.60
CA ALA A 440 8.61 -3.96 -5.14
C ALA A 440 7.09 -3.72 -5.02
N ILE A 441 6.65 -3.13 -3.90
CA ILE A 441 5.23 -2.79 -3.67
C ILE A 441 4.79 -1.70 -4.64
N TYR A 442 5.58 -0.63 -4.75
CA TYR A 442 5.28 0.46 -5.67
C TYR A 442 5.20 -0.01 -7.13
N LEU A 443 6.20 -0.75 -7.61
CA LEU A 443 6.23 -1.21 -8.99
C LEU A 443 5.10 -2.19 -9.30
N ALA A 444 4.72 -3.04 -8.33
CA ALA A 444 3.60 -3.95 -8.48
C ALA A 444 2.25 -3.22 -8.52
N LEU A 445 2.01 -2.25 -7.63
CA LEU A 445 0.81 -1.41 -7.67
C LEU A 445 0.76 -0.54 -8.93
N ASN A 446 1.91 -0.05 -9.41
CA ASN A 446 2.01 0.69 -10.66
C ASN A 446 1.74 -0.20 -11.88
N ALA A 447 2.11 -1.49 -11.84
CA ALA A 447 1.81 -2.42 -12.93
C ALA A 447 0.30 -2.66 -13.12
N ILE A 448 -0.47 -2.61 -12.02
CA ILE A 448 -1.93 -2.78 -12.04
C ILE A 448 -2.70 -1.45 -12.09
N SER A 449 -2.04 -0.31 -12.33
CA SER A 449 -2.67 1.03 -12.35
C SER A 449 -3.72 1.22 -13.45
N HIS A 450 -3.72 0.36 -14.47
CA HIS A 450 -4.65 0.40 -15.60
C HIS A 450 -5.45 -0.90 -15.75
N ASP A 451 -5.01 -1.98 -15.10
CA ASP A 451 -5.67 -3.29 -15.15
C ASP A 451 -5.53 -4.00 -13.79
N PRO A 452 -6.57 -4.01 -12.95
CA PRO A 452 -6.55 -4.68 -11.66
C PRO A 452 -6.68 -6.21 -11.76
N THR A 453 -6.86 -6.76 -12.96
CA THR A 453 -7.13 -8.19 -13.19
C THR A 453 -5.91 -9.01 -13.55
N LEU A 454 -4.73 -8.37 -13.66
CA LEU A 454 -3.48 -9.04 -14.01
C LEU A 454 -3.15 -10.19 -13.06
N SER A 455 -2.62 -11.28 -13.63
CA SER A 455 -2.13 -12.41 -12.85
C SER A 455 -0.81 -12.06 -12.17
N ALA A 456 -0.45 -12.80 -11.11
CA ALA A 456 0.84 -12.62 -10.43
C ALA A 456 2.03 -12.74 -11.41
N ALA A 457 1.95 -13.64 -12.39
CA ALA A 457 2.98 -13.81 -13.41
C ALA A 457 3.09 -12.58 -14.33
N ASP A 458 1.96 -11.98 -14.70
CA ASP A 458 1.94 -10.78 -15.55
C ASP A 458 2.47 -9.55 -14.79
N ILE A 459 2.15 -9.43 -13.50
CA ILE A 459 2.69 -8.37 -12.62
C ILE A 459 4.21 -8.51 -12.52
N VAL A 460 4.73 -9.72 -12.23
CA VAL A 460 6.18 -9.97 -12.18
C VAL A 460 6.83 -9.63 -13.52
N ALA A 461 6.22 -10.02 -14.65
CA ALA A 461 6.74 -9.70 -15.98
C ALA A 461 6.74 -8.19 -16.27
N ALA A 462 5.74 -7.44 -15.81
CA ALA A 462 5.68 -5.99 -15.94
C ALA A 462 6.77 -5.29 -15.12
N ILE A 463 7.02 -5.78 -13.89
CA ILE A 463 8.11 -5.30 -13.04
C ILE A 463 9.46 -5.59 -13.69
N GLY A 464 9.69 -6.81 -14.20
CA GLY A 464 10.94 -7.19 -14.86
C GLY A 464 11.26 -6.35 -16.10
N LYS A 465 10.24 -5.87 -16.83
CA LYS A 465 10.43 -4.92 -17.96
C LYS A 465 10.88 -3.53 -17.49
N THR A 466 10.38 -3.07 -16.35
CA THR A 466 10.64 -1.72 -15.82
C THR A 466 11.92 -1.66 -14.99
N ALA A 467 12.19 -2.72 -14.23
CA ALA A 467 13.29 -2.85 -13.29
C ALA A 467 13.88 -4.28 -13.36
N PRO A 468 14.71 -4.57 -14.38
CA PRO A 468 15.31 -5.90 -14.56
C PRO A 468 16.12 -6.40 -13.36
N ALA A 469 16.70 -5.49 -12.55
CA ALA A 469 17.46 -5.82 -11.36
C ALA A 469 16.62 -6.52 -10.26
N LEU A 470 15.29 -6.46 -10.34
CA LEU A 470 14.36 -7.10 -9.42
C LEU A 470 13.91 -8.50 -9.88
N ASP A 471 14.36 -8.96 -11.06
CA ASP A 471 13.98 -10.26 -11.59
C ASP A 471 14.43 -11.41 -10.67
N GLY A 472 13.55 -12.40 -10.48
CA GLY A 472 13.77 -13.55 -9.60
C GLY A 472 13.82 -13.24 -8.09
N LYS A 473 13.56 -12.01 -7.64
CA LYS A 473 13.52 -11.67 -6.20
C LYS A 473 12.22 -12.17 -5.56
N GLU A 474 12.35 -12.92 -4.45
CA GLU A 474 11.21 -13.52 -3.74
C GLU A 474 10.15 -12.50 -3.32
N ARG A 475 10.56 -11.32 -2.84
CA ARG A 475 9.63 -10.26 -2.42
C ARG A 475 8.73 -9.77 -3.55
N VAL A 476 9.23 -9.75 -4.79
CA VAL A 476 8.44 -9.34 -5.96
C VAL A 476 7.32 -10.35 -6.22
N THR A 477 7.65 -11.64 -6.17
CA THR A 477 6.66 -12.72 -6.31
C THR A 477 5.59 -12.66 -5.23
N GLN A 478 5.99 -12.51 -3.96
CA GLN A 478 5.05 -12.42 -2.83
C GLN A 478 4.07 -11.24 -2.97
N VAL A 479 4.58 -10.06 -3.34
CA VAL A 479 3.75 -8.87 -3.54
C VAL A 479 2.81 -9.07 -4.73
N ALA A 480 3.30 -9.63 -5.84
CA ALA A 480 2.50 -9.89 -7.03
C ALA A 480 1.37 -10.91 -6.75
N GLU A 481 1.64 -11.96 -5.99
CA GLU A 481 0.64 -12.94 -5.55
C GLU A 481 -0.43 -12.31 -4.66
N GLU A 482 -0.04 -11.44 -3.73
CA GLU A 482 -0.98 -10.76 -2.84
C GLU A 482 -1.88 -9.76 -3.60
N LEU A 483 -1.33 -8.99 -4.54
CA LEU A 483 -2.12 -8.08 -5.37
C LEU A 483 -3.07 -8.85 -6.31
N ALA A 484 -2.60 -9.94 -6.93
CA ALA A 484 -3.44 -10.81 -7.74
C ALA A 484 -4.54 -11.51 -6.92
N ARG A 485 -4.29 -11.78 -5.64
CA ARG A 485 -5.30 -12.27 -4.68
C ARG A 485 -6.34 -11.19 -4.37
N ALA A 486 -5.91 -9.95 -4.17
CA ALA A 486 -6.78 -8.82 -3.84
C ALA A 486 -7.67 -8.36 -5.02
N LYS A 487 -7.24 -8.55 -6.27
CA LYS A 487 -8.01 -8.24 -7.49
C LYS A 487 -8.60 -6.83 -7.53
N GLY A 488 -7.80 -5.84 -7.13
CA GLY A 488 -8.24 -4.43 -7.05
C GLY A 488 -9.21 -4.13 -5.90
N GLY A 489 -9.49 -5.08 -5.01
CA GLY A 489 -10.31 -4.86 -3.83
C GLY A 489 -9.61 -3.97 -2.80
N GLU A 490 -10.36 -3.03 -2.23
CA GLU A 490 -9.91 -2.16 -1.15
C GLU A 490 -10.33 -2.72 0.22
N LEU A 491 -9.51 -2.46 1.22
CA LEU A 491 -9.88 -2.66 2.62
C LEU A 491 -10.12 -1.29 3.27
N HIS A 492 -11.30 -1.11 3.88
CA HIS A 492 -11.71 0.17 4.46
C HIS A 492 -10.65 0.77 5.40
N ASN A 493 -10.02 -0.03 6.24
CA ASN A 493 -8.98 0.42 7.18
C ASN A 493 -7.72 0.95 6.48
N ILE A 494 -7.29 0.31 5.39
CA ILE A 494 -6.13 0.77 4.60
C ILE A 494 -6.48 2.05 3.86
N SER A 495 -7.68 2.10 3.28
CA SER A 495 -8.22 3.28 2.61
C SER A 495 -8.44 4.45 3.56
N ALA A 496 -8.85 4.22 4.81
CA ALA A 496 -9.01 5.26 5.83
C ALA A 496 -7.67 5.86 6.28
N VAL A 497 -6.65 5.02 6.52
CA VAL A 497 -5.29 5.50 6.85
C VAL A 497 -4.70 6.29 5.69
N THR A 498 -4.75 5.72 4.49
CA THR A 498 -4.21 6.36 3.28
C THR A 498 -4.95 7.66 2.97
N GLY A 499 -6.29 7.66 3.06
CA GLY A 499 -7.10 8.85 2.81
C GLY A 499 -6.84 9.95 3.84
N GLY A 500 -6.57 9.61 5.10
CA GLY A 500 -6.11 10.57 6.10
C GLY A 500 -4.75 11.19 5.77
N MET A 501 -3.79 10.38 5.32
CA MET A 501 -2.47 10.85 4.88
C MET A 501 -2.60 11.78 3.67
N VAL A 502 -3.33 11.35 2.63
CA VAL A 502 -3.56 12.14 1.42
C VAL A 502 -4.25 13.46 1.74
N ALA A 503 -5.31 13.46 2.56
CA ALA A 503 -6.01 14.68 2.94
C ALA A 503 -5.09 15.68 3.65
N GLN A 504 -4.20 15.19 4.51
CA GLN A 504 -3.21 16.07 5.15
C GLN A 504 -2.24 16.66 4.13
N GLU A 505 -1.75 15.88 3.16
CA GLU A 505 -0.89 16.39 2.08
C GLU A 505 -1.60 17.45 1.23
N VAL A 506 -2.88 17.24 0.92
CA VAL A 506 -3.73 18.23 0.24
C VAL A 506 -3.78 19.53 1.04
N ILE A 507 -4.03 19.47 2.36
CA ILE A 507 -4.07 20.66 3.23
C ILE A 507 -2.72 21.39 3.24
N LYS A 508 -1.59 20.67 3.35
CA LYS A 508 -0.26 21.29 3.31
C LYS A 508 -0.02 22.06 2.03
N ILE A 509 -0.42 21.49 0.88
CA ILE A 509 -0.25 22.11 -0.42
C ILE A 509 -1.17 23.33 -0.60
N ILE A 510 -2.44 23.24 -0.19
CA ILE A 510 -3.41 24.35 -0.28
C ILE A 510 -2.97 25.51 0.61
N THR A 511 -2.61 25.23 1.86
CA THR A 511 -2.23 26.26 2.84
C THR A 511 -0.82 26.79 2.62
N LYS A 512 0.02 26.06 1.88
CA LYS A 512 1.48 26.28 1.76
C LYS A 512 2.16 26.32 3.14
N GLN A 513 1.65 25.51 4.07
CA GLN A 513 2.18 25.33 5.41
C GLN A 513 2.61 23.88 5.63
N TYR A 514 3.61 23.69 6.48
CA TYR A 514 4.32 22.42 6.66
C TYR A 514 5.01 21.96 5.37
N VAL A 515 5.74 20.84 5.43
CA VAL A 515 6.45 20.28 4.28
C VAL A 515 5.65 19.09 3.73
N PRO A 516 5.06 19.20 2.52
CA PRO A 516 4.53 18.08 1.78
C PRO A 516 5.59 17.01 1.49
N ILE A 517 5.13 15.78 1.31
CA ILE A 517 5.98 14.67 0.87
C ILE A 517 6.46 14.95 -0.55
N ASP A 518 7.75 14.80 -0.78
CA ASP A 518 8.35 14.94 -2.09
C ASP A 518 8.12 13.65 -2.91
N ASN A 519 7.29 13.77 -3.94
CA ASN A 519 6.98 12.74 -4.92
C ASN A 519 6.08 11.58 -4.43
N THR A 520 6.59 10.54 -3.77
CA THR A 520 5.83 9.27 -3.56
C THR A 520 5.90 8.77 -2.12
N HIS A 521 4.75 8.34 -1.59
CA HIS A 521 4.64 7.63 -0.32
C HIS A 521 4.04 6.24 -0.52
N ILE A 522 4.63 5.23 0.13
CA ILE A 522 4.18 3.84 0.05
C ILE A 522 3.84 3.36 1.46
N PHE A 523 2.61 2.89 1.65
CA PHE A 523 2.17 2.28 2.89
C PHE A 523 2.30 0.76 2.84
N CYS A 524 2.83 0.19 3.92
CA CYS A 524 2.98 -1.24 4.10
C CYS A 524 2.71 -1.62 5.56
N LEU A 525 1.79 -2.55 5.81
CA LEU A 525 1.42 -2.98 7.15
C LEU A 525 2.58 -3.64 7.92
N ASP A 526 3.44 -4.39 7.23
CA ASP A 526 4.65 -4.98 7.84
C ASP A 526 5.61 -3.89 8.32
N CYS A 527 5.73 -2.80 7.56
CA CYS A 527 6.56 -1.66 7.93
C CYS A 527 5.93 -0.86 9.07
N ALA A 528 4.61 -0.66 9.06
CA ALA A 528 3.89 -0.04 10.16
C ALA A 528 4.04 -0.85 11.46
N SER A 529 4.00 -2.19 11.38
CA SER A 529 4.18 -3.09 12.51
C SER A 529 5.61 -3.04 13.05
N ARG A 530 6.63 -3.12 12.17
CA ARG A 530 8.04 -3.03 12.56
C ARG A 530 8.41 -1.70 13.22
N ASN A 531 7.85 -0.59 12.72
CA ASN A 531 8.06 0.75 13.28
C ASN A 531 7.23 1.02 14.55
N GLY A 532 6.51 0.01 15.08
CA GLY A 532 5.71 0.15 16.29
C GLY A 532 4.41 0.95 16.11
N LEU A 533 4.02 1.26 14.87
CA LEU A 533 2.80 2.01 14.56
C LEU A 533 1.54 1.13 14.60
N ALA A 534 1.68 -0.15 14.29
CA ALA A 534 0.57 -1.11 14.24
C ALA A 534 0.64 -2.21 15.32
N SER A 535 1.68 -2.24 16.17
CA SER A 535 1.87 -3.25 17.21
C SER A 535 1.60 -2.71 18.62
N SER A 536 0.72 -3.39 19.38
CA SER A 536 0.39 -3.06 20.77
C SER A 536 1.53 -3.35 21.78
N GLU A 537 2.59 -4.05 21.37
CA GLU A 537 3.60 -4.62 22.29
C GLU A 537 4.80 -3.69 22.57
N THR A 538 4.88 -2.52 21.94
CA THR A 538 6.06 -1.63 22.04
C THR A 538 5.77 -0.37 22.86
N ALA A 539 5.37 -0.54 24.12
CA ALA A 539 5.21 0.58 25.06
C ALA A 539 6.54 1.25 25.51
N SER A 540 7.70 0.72 25.07
CA SER A 540 9.02 1.17 25.54
C SER A 540 9.98 1.65 24.44
N ARG A 541 9.58 1.66 23.16
CA ARG A 541 10.41 2.17 22.06
C ARG A 541 10.08 3.63 21.77
N ARG A 542 11.10 4.44 21.46
CA ARG A 542 10.92 5.79 20.90
C ARG A 542 10.32 5.63 19.49
N ILE A 543 9.01 5.79 19.38
CA ILE A 543 8.33 5.72 18.09
C ILE A 543 8.64 7.02 17.35
N THR A 544 9.06 6.89 16.09
CA THR A 544 9.34 8.01 15.21
C THR A 544 8.41 7.93 14.02
N CYS A 545 7.78 9.04 13.66
CA CYS A 545 6.94 9.10 12.49
C CYS A 545 7.78 8.81 11.23
N PRO A 546 7.45 7.79 10.42
CA PRO A 546 8.22 7.46 9.23
C PRO A 546 8.06 8.49 8.11
N LEU A 547 7.13 9.45 8.26
CA LEU A 547 6.87 10.51 7.27
C LEU A 547 7.69 11.77 7.51
N CYS A 548 7.71 12.25 8.76
CA CYS A 548 8.28 13.55 9.10
C CYS A 548 9.41 13.46 10.12
N GLU A 549 9.80 12.25 10.51
CA GLU A 549 10.84 11.98 11.51
C GLU A 549 10.57 12.57 12.90
N ALA A 550 9.35 13.10 13.11
CA ALA A 550 8.93 13.62 14.41
C ALA A 550 8.88 12.48 15.44
N GLN A 551 9.38 12.75 16.64
CA GLN A 551 9.26 11.81 17.74
C GLN A 551 7.82 11.80 18.27
N LEU A 552 7.23 10.62 18.32
CA LEU A 552 5.88 10.36 18.81
C LEU A 552 5.98 9.96 20.28
N VAL A 553 6.29 10.95 21.12
CA VAL A 553 6.59 10.77 22.56
C VAL A 553 5.33 10.68 23.43
N ASN A 554 4.20 11.23 22.98
CA ASN A 554 2.98 11.22 23.76
C ASN A 554 2.22 9.92 23.56
N ALA A 555 1.57 9.45 24.62
CA ALA A 555 0.73 8.24 24.60
C ALA A 555 -0.47 8.31 23.62
N ARG A 556 -0.74 9.48 23.02
CA ARG A 556 -1.80 9.69 22.02
C ARG A 556 -1.28 9.99 20.62
N ASP A 557 0.04 10.07 20.43
CA ASP A 557 0.62 10.33 19.10
C ASP A 557 0.40 9.14 18.16
N VAL A 558 0.41 7.92 18.72
CA VAL A 558 -0.02 6.69 18.05
C VAL A 558 -0.88 5.90 19.01
N VAL A 559 -2.13 5.63 18.64
CA VAL A 559 -3.06 4.86 19.46
C VAL A 559 -3.52 3.65 18.68
N VAL A 560 -3.11 2.48 19.13
CA VAL A 560 -3.75 1.22 18.71
C VAL A 560 -5.08 1.15 19.44
N THR A 561 -6.14 1.58 18.76
CA THR A 561 -7.48 1.59 19.35
C THR A 561 -7.99 0.16 19.48
N ASN A 562 -7.99 -0.35 20.70
CA ASN A 562 -8.69 -1.58 21.02
C ASN A 562 -10.21 -1.30 20.92
N LEU A 563 -10.88 -1.98 19.99
CA LEU A 563 -12.33 -1.89 19.79
C LEU A 563 -13.14 -2.41 20.99
N ASN A 564 -12.46 -2.97 22.00
CA ASN A 564 -13.01 -3.34 23.29
C ASN A 564 -12.22 -2.66 24.44
N PRO A 565 -12.42 -1.35 24.67
CA PRO A 565 -11.66 -0.61 25.67
C PRO A 565 -12.01 -1.02 27.10
N THR A 566 -11.08 -0.80 28.03
CA THR A 566 -11.29 -1.05 29.47
C THR A 566 -12.33 -0.09 30.06
N GLU A 567 -12.98 -0.50 31.16
CA GLU A 567 -13.97 0.35 31.85
C GLU A 567 -13.37 1.67 32.36
N ASP A 568 -12.09 1.67 32.75
CA ASP A 568 -11.38 2.89 33.16
C ASP A 568 -11.20 3.88 31.99
N PHE A 569 -10.92 3.36 30.79
CA PHE A 569 -10.83 4.19 29.58
C PHE A 569 -12.19 4.75 29.17
N LYS A 570 -13.25 3.92 29.21
CA LYS A 570 -14.63 4.38 28.98
C LYS A 570 -14.97 5.49 29.97
N THR A 571 -14.66 5.31 31.25
CA THR A 571 -14.89 6.31 32.30
C THR A 571 -14.11 7.61 32.06
N SER A 572 -12.85 7.51 31.58
CA SER A 572 -12.03 8.68 31.26
C SER A 572 -12.53 9.46 30.04
N VAL A 573 -13.06 8.80 29.01
CA VAL A 573 -13.62 9.44 27.81
C VAL A 573 -14.98 10.08 28.10
N LEU A 574 -15.77 9.45 28.95
CA LEU A 574 -17.08 9.95 29.38
C LEU A 574 -16.97 11.02 30.49
N GLY A 575 -15.81 11.13 31.13
CA GLY A 575 -15.52 12.11 32.18
C GLY A 575 -15.63 13.55 31.68
N GLY A 576 -16.47 14.35 32.35
CA GLY A 576 -16.71 15.76 31.99
C GLY A 576 -17.83 15.98 30.97
N LEU A 577 -18.41 14.91 30.41
CA LEU A 577 -19.61 15.00 29.58
C LEU A 577 -20.87 14.94 30.45
N SER A 578 -21.89 15.71 30.09
CA SER A 578 -23.17 15.65 30.79
C SER A 578 -23.86 14.30 30.53
N PRO A 579 -24.64 13.77 31.50
CA PRO A 579 -25.37 12.50 31.31
C PRO A 579 -26.24 12.49 30.05
N GLY A 580 -26.78 13.63 29.63
CA GLY A 580 -27.55 13.76 28.40
C GLY A 580 -26.72 13.49 27.13
N ILE A 581 -25.50 14.02 27.06
CA ILE A 581 -24.58 13.78 25.93
C ILE A 581 -24.14 12.32 25.91
N VAL A 582 -23.81 11.75 27.08
CA VAL A 582 -23.42 10.35 27.21
C VAL A 582 -24.54 9.42 26.74
N MET A 583 -25.78 9.66 27.17
CA MET A 583 -26.94 8.87 26.74
C MET A 583 -27.25 9.03 25.26
N GLU A 584 -27.07 10.22 24.68
CA GLU A 584 -27.26 10.44 23.25
C GLU A 584 -26.18 9.71 22.41
N CYS A 585 -24.91 9.77 22.82
CA CYS A 585 -23.83 9.02 22.20
C CYS A 585 -24.07 7.50 22.31
N ALA A 586 -24.43 7.01 23.50
CA ALA A 586 -24.75 5.60 23.72
C ALA A 586 -25.96 5.15 22.89
N ARG A 587 -27.01 5.98 22.78
CA ARG A 587 -28.18 5.71 21.96
C ARG A 587 -27.82 5.62 20.48
N ARG A 588 -27.01 6.54 19.97
CA ARG A 588 -26.52 6.50 18.57
C ARG A 588 -25.64 5.28 18.32
N ALA A 589 -24.74 4.95 19.24
CA ALA A 589 -23.89 3.77 19.14
C ALA A 589 -24.69 2.46 19.19
N LEU A 590 -25.69 2.35 20.06
CA LEU A 590 -26.59 1.19 20.14
C LEU A 590 -27.48 1.07 18.91
N ASN A 591 -27.98 2.19 18.38
CA ASN A 591 -28.73 2.18 17.12
C ASN A 591 -27.84 1.74 15.95
N PHE A 592 -26.60 2.21 15.91
CA PHE A 592 -25.61 1.80 14.91
C PHE A 592 -25.25 0.32 15.03
N TRP A 593 -24.98 -0.17 16.25
CA TRP A 593 -24.72 -1.59 16.50
C TRP A 593 -25.93 -2.47 16.17
N GLY A 594 -27.14 -2.00 16.50
CA GLY A 594 -28.39 -2.66 16.15
C GLY A 594 -28.54 -2.77 14.64
N PHE A 595 -28.29 -1.68 13.91
CA PHE A 595 -28.24 -1.66 12.45
C PHE A 595 -27.21 -2.66 11.90
N GLN A 596 -25.96 -2.62 12.37
CA GLN A 596 -24.91 -3.54 11.94
C GLN A 596 -25.27 -5.01 12.20
N THR A 597 -25.90 -5.30 13.33
CA THR A 597 -26.34 -6.66 13.69
C THR A 597 -27.44 -7.14 12.75
N THR A 598 -28.41 -6.28 12.44
CA THR A 598 -29.47 -6.57 11.47
C THR A 598 -28.90 -6.77 10.07
N GLN A 599 -27.96 -5.94 9.64
CA GLN A 599 -27.26 -6.07 8.36
C GLN A 599 -26.49 -7.38 8.24
N ASN A 600 -25.72 -7.74 9.28
CA ASN A 600 -25.01 -9.02 9.32
C ASN A 600 -26.00 -10.20 9.26
N LEU A 601 -27.15 -10.11 9.94
CA LEU A 601 -28.18 -11.15 9.86
C LEU A 601 -28.70 -11.33 8.43
N PHE A 602 -28.98 -10.24 7.72
CA PHE A 602 -29.41 -10.30 6.32
C PHE A 602 -28.33 -10.88 5.40
N TYR A 603 -27.08 -10.48 5.59
CA TYR A 603 -25.95 -11.02 4.86
C TYR A 603 -25.79 -12.54 5.06
N GLN A 604 -25.86 -13.01 6.32
CA GLN A 604 -25.79 -14.44 6.63
C GLN A 604 -26.96 -15.22 6.01
N GLN A 605 -28.17 -14.64 6.01
CA GLN A 605 -29.33 -15.24 5.34
C GLN A 605 -29.14 -15.32 3.82
N HIS A 606 -28.57 -14.28 3.20
CA HIS A 606 -28.27 -14.28 1.77
C HIS A 606 -27.21 -15.33 1.42
N LEU A 607 -26.11 -15.39 2.18
CA LEU A 607 -25.08 -16.41 2.04
C LEU A 607 -25.67 -17.82 2.15
N GLN A 608 -26.51 -18.05 3.17
CA GLN A 608 -27.18 -19.34 3.35
C GLN A 608 -28.04 -19.69 2.12
N LYS A 609 -28.80 -18.72 1.59
CA LYS A 609 -29.61 -18.92 0.38
C LYS A 609 -28.74 -19.26 -0.83
N GLY A 610 -27.68 -18.49 -1.08
CA GLY A 610 -26.76 -18.73 -2.18
C GLY A 610 -26.04 -20.08 -2.08
N LEU A 611 -25.59 -20.47 -0.89
CA LEU A 611 -25.01 -21.80 -0.65
C LEU A 611 -26.04 -22.92 -0.88
N THR A 612 -27.29 -22.72 -0.46
CA THR A 612 -28.36 -23.71 -0.64
C THR A 612 -28.67 -23.91 -2.12
N GLU A 613 -28.78 -22.82 -2.89
CA GLU A 613 -29.00 -22.88 -4.34
C GLU A 613 -27.85 -23.60 -5.06
N ARG A 614 -26.59 -23.30 -4.72
CA ARG A 614 -25.41 -24.00 -5.27
C ARG A 614 -25.39 -25.47 -4.88
N TYR A 615 -25.73 -25.80 -3.64
CA TYR A 615 -25.80 -27.19 -3.17
C TYR A 615 -26.86 -27.99 -3.94
N VAL A 616 -28.06 -27.41 -4.15
CA VAL A 616 -29.14 -28.04 -4.93
C VAL A 616 -28.74 -28.21 -6.40
N ALA A 617 -28.10 -27.20 -7.00
CA ALA A 617 -27.60 -27.29 -8.37
C ALA A 617 -26.52 -28.38 -8.52
N LEU A 618 -25.60 -28.47 -7.56
CA LEU A 618 -24.57 -29.50 -7.54
C LEU A 618 -25.16 -30.91 -7.37
N GLY A 619 -26.15 -31.07 -6.48
CA GLY A 619 -26.88 -32.32 -6.32
C GLY A 619 -27.57 -32.77 -7.61
N THR A 620 -28.26 -31.84 -8.29
CA THR A 620 -28.91 -32.12 -9.58
C THR A 620 -27.89 -32.56 -10.65
N ARG A 621 -26.72 -31.92 -10.69
CA ARG A 621 -25.64 -32.28 -11.63
C ARG A 621 -25.03 -33.64 -11.31
N LEU A 622 -24.91 -33.98 -10.04
CA LEU A 622 -24.46 -35.31 -9.60
C LEU A 622 -25.45 -36.39 -10.06
N ASP A 623 -26.75 -36.20 -9.83
CA ASP A 623 -27.78 -37.14 -10.25
C ASP A 623 -27.82 -37.34 -11.77
N GLN A 624 -27.65 -36.26 -12.54
CA GLN A 624 -27.51 -36.34 -14.00
C GLN A 624 -26.29 -37.18 -14.41
N THR A 625 -25.13 -36.91 -13.81
CA THR A 625 -23.88 -37.64 -14.11
C THR A 625 -24.01 -39.12 -13.78
N VAL A 626 -24.66 -39.45 -12.65
CA VAL A 626 -24.91 -40.84 -12.24
C VAL A 626 -25.86 -41.54 -13.22
N SER A 627 -26.93 -40.86 -13.65
CA SER A 627 -27.88 -41.39 -14.63
C SER A 627 -27.22 -41.68 -15.99
N GLU A 628 -26.41 -40.74 -16.48
CA GLU A 628 -25.64 -40.89 -17.72
C GLU A 628 -24.67 -42.07 -17.64
N ALA A 629 -23.89 -42.17 -16.55
CA ALA A 629 -22.96 -43.27 -16.33
C ALA A 629 -23.67 -44.63 -16.27
N ASN A 630 -24.83 -44.72 -15.61
CA ASN A 630 -25.60 -45.97 -15.55
C ASN A 630 -26.14 -46.39 -16.92
N SER A 631 -26.62 -45.44 -17.73
CA SER A 631 -27.05 -45.68 -19.11
C SER A 631 -25.90 -46.19 -19.99
N GLU A 632 -24.70 -45.61 -19.83
CA GLU A 632 -23.50 -46.07 -20.54
C GLU A 632 -23.08 -47.49 -20.11
N ILE A 633 -23.15 -47.79 -18.81
CA ILE A 633 -22.89 -49.13 -18.28
C ILE A 633 -23.87 -50.15 -18.87
N GLU A 634 -25.16 -49.83 -18.94
CA GLU A 634 -26.16 -50.72 -19.55
C GLU A 634 -25.91 -50.99 -21.03
N THR A 635 -25.58 -49.94 -21.80
CA THR A 635 -25.27 -50.09 -23.23
C THR A 635 -23.99 -50.90 -23.46
N LEU A 636 -22.96 -50.72 -22.63
CA LEU A 636 -21.75 -51.55 -22.66
C LEU A 636 -22.04 -53.01 -22.30
N HIS A 637 -22.84 -53.26 -21.26
CA HIS A 637 -23.26 -54.63 -20.92
C HIS A 637 -24.04 -55.31 -22.06
N HIS A 638 -24.85 -54.56 -22.80
CA HIS A 638 -25.58 -55.11 -23.95
C HIS A 638 -24.64 -55.45 -25.11
N LYS A 639 -23.64 -54.61 -25.37
CA LYS A 639 -22.58 -54.88 -26.37
C LYS A 639 -21.75 -56.10 -26.00
N ILE A 640 -21.34 -56.24 -24.74
CA ILE A 640 -20.58 -57.40 -24.25
C ILE A 640 -21.38 -58.68 -24.50
N ARG A 641 -22.66 -58.73 -24.08
CA ARG A 641 -23.52 -59.90 -24.34
C ARG A 641 -23.68 -60.23 -25.82
N SER A 642 -23.82 -59.21 -26.68
CA SER A 642 -23.92 -59.41 -28.12
C SER A 642 -22.63 -60.01 -28.71
N LEU A 643 -21.47 -59.53 -28.26
CA LEU A 643 -20.17 -60.05 -28.68
C LEU A 643 -19.93 -61.47 -28.18
N GLU A 644 -20.32 -61.80 -26.95
CA GLU A 644 -20.26 -63.17 -26.39
C GLU A 644 -21.07 -64.16 -27.25
N ILE A 645 -22.31 -63.80 -27.60
CA ILE A 645 -23.15 -64.63 -28.48
C ILE A 645 -22.51 -64.81 -29.87
N SER A 646 -21.90 -63.76 -30.41
CA SER A 646 -21.19 -63.83 -31.69
C SER A 646 -19.97 -64.75 -31.61
N GLN A 647 -19.20 -64.66 -30.53
CA GLN A 647 -18.03 -65.50 -30.28
C GLN A 647 -18.42 -66.98 -30.17
N ASP A 648 -19.47 -67.30 -29.41
CA ASP A 648 -19.98 -68.67 -29.29
C ASP A 648 -20.43 -69.24 -30.64
N ASN A 649 -21.12 -68.43 -31.45
CA ASN A 649 -21.54 -68.84 -32.79
C ASN A 649 -20.34 -69.10 -33.72
N LEU A 650 -19.29 -68.28 -33.65
CA LEU A 650 -18.06 -68.48 -34.41
C LEU A 650 -17.30 -69.73 -33.93
N GLN A 651 -17.25 -69.99 -32.63
CA GLN A 651 -16.66 -71.20 -32.07
C GLN A 651 -17.38 -72.45 -32.55
N ARG A 652 -18.72 -72.48 -32.48
CA ARG A 652 -19.52 -73.61 -32.99
C ARG A 652 -19.28 -73.86 -34.49
N LYS A 653 -19.27 -72.80 -35.31
CA LYS A 653 -18.96 -72.92 -36.74
C LYS A 653 -17.54 -73.47 -36.97
N ASN A 654 -16.58 -73.06 -36.16
CA ASN A 654 -15.21 -73.56 -36.27
C ASN A 654 -15.13 -75.05 -35.91
N GLU A 655 -15.85 -75.49 -34.87
CA GLU A 655 -15.95 -76.90 -34.51
C GLU A 655 -16.63 -77.74 -35.60
N GLU A 656 -17.73 -77.25 -36.18
CA GLU A 656 -18.42 -77.89 -37.31
C GLU A 656 -17.49 -78.03 -38.53
N LEU A 657 -16.76 -76.97 -38.88
CA LEU A 657 -15.80 -76.98 -39.97
C LEU A 657 -14.63 -77.94 -39.69
N ALA A 658 -14.12 -77.97 -38.45
CA ALA A 658 -13.07 -78.90 -38.05
C ALA A 658 -13.54 -80.36 -38.14
N GLN A 659 -14.79 -80.64 -37.77
CA GLN A 659 -15.37 -81.97 -37.88
C GLN A 659 -15.59 -82.37 -39.35
N ALA A 660 -16.14 -81.47 -40.16
CA ALA A 660 -16.29 -81.68 -41.59
C ALA A 660 -14.94 -81.92 -42.28
N TYR A 661 -13.90 -81.19 -41.89
CA TYR A 661 -12.54 -81.38 -42.37
C TYR A 661 -11.99 -82.77 -42.01
N LYS A 662 -12.17 -83.21 -40.75
CA LYS A 662 -11.79 -84.56 -40.31
C LYS A 662 -12.50 -85.64 -41.11
N ASP A 663 -13.80 -85.52 -41.34
CA ASP A 663 -14.58 -86.51 -42.10
C ASP A 663 -14.18 -86.54 -43.58
N LYS A 664 -13.91 -85.36 -44.18
CA LYS A 664 -13.42 -85.26 -45.56
C LYS A 664 -12.02 -85.86 -45.69
N SER A 665 -11.15 -85.66 -44.71
CA SER A 665 -9.82 -86.28 -44.64
C SER A 665 -9.91 -87.82 -44.53
N ARG A 666 -10.82 -88.36 -43.70
CA ARG A 666 -11.06 -89.81 -43.65
C ARG A 666 -11.57 -90.37 -44.97
N LYS A 667 -12.53 -89.69 -45.61
CA LYS A 667 -13.05 -90.09 -46.93
C LYS A 667 -11.96 -90.05 -48.01
N LEU A 668 -11.08 -89.04 -47.97
CA LEU A 668 -9.93 -88.95 -48.85
C LEU A 668 -9.00 -90.15 -48.65
N LEU A 669 -8.67 -90.50 -47.40
CA LEU A 669 -7.84 -91.65 -47.07
C LEU A 669 -8.47 -92.96 -47.60
N GLN A 670 -9.77 -93.16 -47.39
CA GLN A 670 -10.50 -94.33 -47.89
C GLN A 670 -10.52 -94.41 -49.42
N ALA A 671 -10.75 -93.28 -50.09
CA ALA A 671 -10.69 -93.21 -51.55
C ALA A 671 -9.29 -93.51 -52.08
N GLN A 672 -8.25 -93.07 -51.36
CA GLN A 672 -6.85 -93.32 -51.70
C GLN A 672 -6.49 -94.80 -51.51
N GLU A 673 -6.95 -95.44 -50.42
CA GLU A 673 -6.81 -96.89 -50.23
C GLU A 673 -7.55 -97.71 -51.29
N LEU A 674 -8.77 -97.30 -51.66
CA LEU A 674 -9.54 -97.95 -52.72
C LEU A 674 -8.86 -97.78 -54.08
N TYR A 675 -8.36 -96.58 -54.37
CA TYR A 675 -7.57 -96.30 -55.56
C TYR A 675 -6.32 -97.19 -55.61
N ASP A 676 -5.58 -97.32 -54.50
CA ASP A 676 -4.40 -98.18 -54.41
C ASP A 676 -4.75 -99.67 -54.55
N ARG A 677 -5.90 -100.12 -54.03
CA ARG A 677 -6.39 -101.50 -54.23
C ARG A 677 -6.77 -101.75 -55.68
N VAL A 678 -7.52 -100.85 -56.31
CA VAL A 678 -7.90 -100.98 -57.73
C VAL A 678 -6.67 -100.93 -58.62
N LYS A 679 -5.71 -100.03 -58.33
CA LYS A 679 -4.41 -99.96 -58.98
C LYS A 679 -3.65 -101.28 -58.86
N LYS A 680 -3.50 -101.83 -57.64
CA LYS A 680 -2.89 -103.15 -57.42
C LYS A 680 -3.63 -104.28 -58.14
N LYS A 681 -4.96 -104.24 -58.21
CA LYS A 681 -5.79 -105.26 -58.87
C LYS A 681 -5.71 -105.16 -60.40
N ALA A 682 -5.62 -103.96 -60.96
CA ALA A 682 -5.35 -103.73 -62.37
C ALA A 682 -3.92 -104.18 -62.75
N GLU A 683 -2.93 -103.86 -61.91
CA GLU A 683 -1.55 -104.35 -62.06
C GLU A 683 -1.48 -105.89 -61.95
N MET A 684 -2.25 -106.51 -61.05
CA MET A 684 -2.32 -107.97 -60.87
C MET A 684 -3.09 -108.69 -61.99
N ASN A 685 -4.16 -108.12 -62.53
CA ASN A 685 -4.87 -108.64 -63.70
C ASN A 685 -4.01 -108.52 -64.97
N GLN A 686 -3.25 -107.43 -65.12
CA GLN A 686 -2.23 -107.32 -66.19
C GLN A 686 -1.14 -108.38 -66.03
N MET A 687 -0.73 -108.69 -64.79
CA MET A 687 0.26 -109.74 -64.51
C MET A 687 -0.30 -111.16 -64.69
N GLN A 688 -1.58 -111.41 -64.41
CA GLN A 688 -2.25 -112.72 -64.61
C GLN A 688 -2.61 -112.99 -66.08
N GLN A 689 -3.04 -111.99 -66.85
CA GLN A 689 -3.17 -112.14 -68.31
C GLN A 689 -1.78 -112.36 -68.95
N ALA A 690 -0.77 -111.58 -68.55
CA ALA A 690 0.60 -111.76 -69.06
C ALA A 690 1.25 -113.11 -68.66
N ALA A 691 0.87 -113.70 -67.53
CA ALA A 691 1.37 -115.02 -67.08
C ALA A 691 0.59 -116.21 -67.66
N SER A 692 -0.72 -116.06 -67.93
CA SER A 692 -1.53 -117.08 -68.61
C SER A 692 -1.17 -117.18 -70.09
N ASP A 693 -0.92 -116.04 -70.75
CA ASP A 693 -0.57 -116.00 -72.18
C ASP A 693 0.89 -116.45 -72.42
N ALA A 694 1.78 -116.40 -71.41
CA ALA A 694 3.18 -116.83 -71.52
C ALA A 694 3.41 -118.34 -71.31
N ILE A 695 2.42 -119.07 -70.76
CA ILE A 695 2.50 -120.53 -70.53
C ILE A 695 2.03 -121.34 -71.76
N ASP A 696 1.25 -120.76 -72.68
CA ASP A 696 0.84 -121.40 -73.95
C ASP A 696 1.87 -121.25 -75.10
N MET A 697 2.95 -120.46 -74.94
CA MET A 697 3.86 -120.10 -76.06
C MET A 697 5.30 -120.66 -76.03
N THR A 698 5.65 -121.62 -75.17
CA THR A 698 7.04 -122.20 -75.16
C THR A 698 7.15 -123.73 -75.15
N ILE A 699 6.14 -124.44 -75.69
CA ILE A 699 6.28 -125.78 -76.32
C ILE A 699 5.40 -125.78 -77.59
N GLN A 700 6.04 -125.46 -78.72
CA GLN A 700 5.61 -125.48 -80.14
C GLN A 700 5.34 -124.14 -80.88
N ALA A 701 6.37 -123.77 -81.67
CA ALA A 701 6.42 -123.00 -82.94
C ALA A 701 6.55 -121.45 -82.99
N ALA A 702 7.81 -121.02 -83.14
CA ALA A 702 8.39 -119.94 -84.00
C ALA A 702 8.02 -118.43 -83.74
N PRO A 703 8.77 -117.44 -84.27
CA PRO A 703 9.68 -116.62 -83.45
C PRO A 703 9.49 -115.07 -83.54
N GLU A 704 10.18 -114.35 -82.63
CA GLU A 704 10.98 -113.11 -82.84
C GLU A 704 10.66 -111.84 -82.00
N LYS A 705 11.73 -111.37 -81.31
CA LYS A 705 12.24 -109.98 -81.13
C LYS A 705 11.35 -108.99 -80.33
N PHE A 706 11.82 -108.11 -79.43
CA PHE A 706 13.15 -107.59 -79.08
C PHE A 706 13.00 -106.71 -77.82
N ARG A 707 14.05 -106.62 -76.99
CA ARG A 707 14.64 -105.41 -76.33
C ARG A 707 13.68 -104.44 -75.59
N SER A 708 13.97 -103.91 -74.40
CA SER A 708 15.18 -103.85 -73.60
C SER A 708 14.91 -103.05 -72.32
N SER A 709 15.46 -103.56 -71.22
CA SER A 709 16.33 -102.83 -70.28
C SER A 709 15.70 -101.78 -69.34
N GLN A 710 15.79 -102.00 -68.03
CA GLN A 710 16.84 -101.45 -67.12
C GLN A 710 16.56 -99.97 -66.78
N MET A 711 16.81 -99.43 -65.60
CA MET A 711 17.42 -99.87 -64.35
C MET A 711 17.22 -98.71 -63.37
N ARG A 712 17.17 -99.05 -62.08
CA ARG A 712 17.85 -98.40 -60.94
C ARG A 712 17.66 -96.90 -60.67
N ASN A 713 17.26 -96.69 -59.41
CA ASN A 713 17.89 -95.86 -58.37
C ASN A 713 18.47 -94.50 -58.76
N LEU A 714 18.15 -93.47 -57.97
CA LEU A 714 19.08 -92.86 -56.99
C LEU A 714 18.52 -91.56 -56.40
N ALA A 715 18.69 -91.44 -55.07
CA ALA A 715 19.11 -90.28 -54.26
C ALA A 715 18.50 -88.86 -54.41
N MET A 716 18.34 -88.24 -53.24
CA MET A 716 18.30 -86.79 -52.87
C MET A 716 19.20 -85.87 -53.76
N PRO A 717 19.11 -84.51 -53.79
CA PRO A 717 18.78 -83.58 -52.67
C PRO A 717 18.19 -82.16 -52.99
N ALA A 718 17.94 -81.39 -51.90
CA ALA A 718 18.20 -79.95 -51.66
C ALA A 718 17.56 -78.76 -52.45
N ALA A 719 17.43 -77.66 -51.67
CA ALA A 719 17.50 -76.22 -52.01
C ALA A 719 16.21 -75.55 -52.57
N ALA A 720 15.85 -74.30 -52.26
CA ALA A 720 16.37 -73.26 -51.36
C ALA A 720 15.32 -72.13 -51.20
N ILE A 721 15.60 -71.27 -50.21
CA ILE A 721 14.88 -70.11 -49.67
C ILE A 721 15.06 -68.86 -50.57
N PRO A 722 14.25 -67.79 -50.46
CA PRO A 722 14.62 -66.58 -49.66
C PRO A 722 13.44 -66.09 -48.75
N SER A 723 13.54 -65.85 -47.42
CA SER A 723 14.17 -64.75 -46.63
C SER A 723 13.63 -63.36 -47.01
N VAL A 724 13.15 -62.43 -46.16
CA VAL A 724 13.59 -61.82 -44.87
C VAL A 724 12.37 -60.99 -44.35
N GLY A 725 12.11 -60.64 -43.08
CA GLY A 725 12.87 -60.63 -41.81
C GLY A 725 11.91 -60.53 -40.60
N HIS A 726 12.29 -61.14 -39.46
CA HIS A 726 12.86 -60.50 -38.26
C HIS A 726 11.84 -59.67 -37.46
N THR A 727 11.63 -59.78 -36.15
CA THR A 727 12.25 -60.44 -34.95
C THR A 727 11.30 -60.04 -33.79
N GLY A 728 11.11 -60.71 -32.66
CA GLY A 728 11.69 -61.90 -32.07
C GLY A 728 11.06 -62.12 -30.68
N ARG A 729 10.97 -63.41 -30.31
CA ARG A 729 10.99 -64.03 -28.98
C ARG A 729 10.02 -63.60 -27.86
N PHE A 730 9.14 -64.56 -27.58
CA PHE A 730 8.48 -64.87 -26.33
C PHE A 730 9.29 -65.87 -25.47
N ASP A 731 8.82 -66.03 -24.22
CA ASP A 731 8.93 -67.15 -23.26
C ASP A 731 10.00 -67.12 -22.16
N PRO A 732 9.78 -67.78 -20.99
CA PRO A 732 8.50 -68.10 -20.29
C PRO A 732 8.62 -68.14 -18.74
N ILE A 733 7.55 -67.84 -17.97
CA ILE A 733 7.30 -68.37 -16.60
C ILE A 733 5.77 -68.33 -16.41
N GLY A 734 5.03 -69.40 -16.17
CA GLY A 734 5.23 -70.46 -15.18
C GLY A 734 4.14 -70.27 -14.11
N VAL A 735 2.99 -70.91 -14.32
CA VAL A 735 1.85 -70.94 -13.39
C VAL A 735 2.23 -71.78 -12.17
N ASN A 736 2.15 -71.22 -10.97
CA ASN A 736 1.71 -71.99 -9.81
C ASN A 736 0.98 -71.11 -8.79
N THR A 737 -0.06 -71.72 -8.26
CA THR A 737 -1.06 -71.26 -7.30
C THR A 737 -0.48 -71.01 -5.91
N ASP A 738 -0.85 -69.91 -5.26
CA ASP A 738 -1.20 -69.90 -3.84
C ASP A 738 -1.93 -68.60 -3.45
N LEU A 739 -3.16 -68.79 -2.97
CA LEU A 739 -3.99 -67.81 -2.26
C LEU A 739 -3.39 -67.49 -0.89
N PRO A 740 -3.62 -66.28 -0.38
CA PRO A 740 -4.26 -66.22 0.93
C PRO A 740 -5.60 -65.50 0.87
N ARG A 741 -6.59 -66.18 1.45
CA ARG A 741 -7.91 -65.68 1.83
C ARG A 741 -7.77 -64.39 2.64
N LEU A 742 -8.46 -63.33 2.23
CA LEU A 742 -8.86 -62.26 3.13
C LEU A 742 -10.36 -62.39 3.40
N ASN A 743 -10.63 -62.73 4.66
CA ASN A 743 -11.93 -62.92 5.26
C ASN A 743 -12.81 -61.68 5.12
N THR A 744 -14.03 -61.94 4.70
CA THR A 744 -15.23 -61.14 4.99
C THR A 744 -15.44 -61.03 6.50
N HIS A 745 -14.83 -60.05 7.15
CA HIS A 745 -15.24 -59.54 8.47
C HIS A 745 -14.49 -58.22 8.76
N SER A 746 -15.00 -57.08 8.27
CA SER A 746 -14.77 -55.74 8.87
C SER A 746 -15.56 -54.59 8.22
N PHE A 747 -16.64 -54.84 7.46
CA PHE A 747 -17.52 -53.78 6.95
C PHE A 747 -18.78 -53.63 7.82
N ALA A 748 -18.58 -53.49 9.14
CA ALA A 748 -19.65 -53.24 10.11
C ALA A 748 -19.23 -52.35 11.30
N LYS A 749 -18.20 -51.50 11.14
CA LYS A 749 -17.75 -50.59 12.22
C LYS A 749 -17.49 -49.13 11.83
N GLU A 750 -17.84 -48.69 10.63
CA GLU A 750 -17.72 -47.28 10.22
C GLU A 750 -19.05 -46.63 9.81
N ASN A 751 -20.16 -47.09 10.40
CA ASN A 751 -21.48 -46.46 10.25
C ASN A 751 -22.10 -45.98 11.57
N VAL A 752 -21.28 -45.69 12.59
CA VAL A 752 -21.73 -45.15 13.91
C VAL A 752 -20.94 -43.91 14.35
N MET A 753 -20.32 -43.16 13.42
CA MET A 753 -19.63 -41.90 13.75
C MET A 753 -20.05 -40.71 12.89
N ILE A 754 -21.29 -40.68 12.39
CA ILE A 754 -21.89 -39.45 11.80
C ILE A 754 -23.33 -39.28 12.31
N HIS A 755 -23.52 -39.40 13.62
CA HIS A 755 -24.80 -39.03 14.28
C HIS A 755 -24.62 -38.43 15.68
N LYS A 756 -23.51 -37.71 15.92
CA LYS A 756 -23.26 -37.04 17.22
C LYS A 756 -22.45 -35.74 17.10
N ALA A 757 -22.90 -34.79 16.28
CA ALA A 757 -22.35 -33.44 16.23
C ALA A 757 -23.42 -32.34 16.14
N LEU A 758 -24.60 -32.58 16.73
CA LEU A 758 -25.63 -31.58 16.99
C LEU A 758 -26.11 -31.75 18.44
N GLN A 759 -25.39 -31.16 19.39
CA GLN A 759 -25.92 -30.68 20.66
C GLN A 759 -24.93 -29.67 21.30
N PRO A 760 -25.45 -28.66 22.02
CA PRO A 760 -24.72 -27.45 22.37
C PRO A 760 -23.81 -27.65 23.57
N LEU A 761 -22.55 -27.25 23.46
CA LEU A 761 -21.64 -27.16 24.61
C LEU A 761 -21.93 -25.86 25.38
N GLY A 762 -22.87 -25.95 26.32
CA GLY A 762 -22.89 -25.14 27.53
C GLY A 762 -22.55 -26.03 28.72
N GLY A 763 -21.56 -25.66 29.54
CA GLY A 763 -21.43 -26.21 30.89
C GLY A 763 -20.05 -26.14 31.58
N MET A 764 -19.86 -25.07 32.36
CA MET A 764 -19.25 -25.05 33.73
C MET A 764 -17.74 -24.89 33.94
N HIS A 765 -17.31 -23.66 34.25
CA HIS A 765 -16.97 -23.16 35.61
C HIS A 765 -17.02 -21.62 35.55
N GLY A 766 -17.63 -20.79 36.41
CA GLY A 766 -18.51 -20.92 37.57
C GLY A 766 -18.65 -19.51 38.19
N GLY A 767 -19.88 -18.97 38.26
CA GLY A 767 -20.34 -17.80 39.07
C GLY A 767 -19.77 -16.42 38.71
N SER A 768 -20.54 -15.36 38.44
CA SER A 768 -21.76 -14.95 39.14
C SER A 768 -22.55 -13.95 38.27
N PHE A 769 -23.84 -14.22 38.06
CA PHE A 769 -24.83 -13.23 37.66
C PHE A 769 -25.17 -12.36 38.87
N VAL A 770 -25.24 -11.03 38.70
CA VAL A 770 -26.17 -10.18 39.47
C VAL A 770 -26.73 -9.11 38.53
N TRP A 771 -28.05 -9.01 38.54
CA TRP A 771 -28.85 -8.03 37.81
C TRP A 771 -29.19 -6.79 38.68
N TRP A 772 -29.62 -5.72 37.98
CA TRP A 772 -30.50 -4.59 38.35
C TRP A 772 -29.95 -3.48 39.27
N PRO A 773 -30.47 -2.24 39.18
CA PRO A 773 -31.61 -1.76 38.37
C PRO A 773 -31.28 -0.88 37.17
#